data_AF-A0A960LG09-F1
#
_entry.id   AF-A0A960LG09-F1
#
_cell.length_a   1.000
_cell.length_b   1.000
_cell.length_c   1.000
_cell.angle_alpha   90.00
_cell.angle_beta   90.00
_cell.angle_gamma   90.00
#
_symmetry.space_group_name_H-M   'P 1'
#
loop_
_entity.id
_entity.type
_entity.pdbx_description
1 polymer ?
#
loop_
_entity_poly.entity_id
_entity_poly.type
_entity_poly.pdbx_seq_one_letter_code
_entity_poly.pdbx_strand_id
1 'polypeptide(L)'
;MFRKTVLLLGVLWTSAFAFAVPSLIKYQGQIADTSGAALDTTISITIGLYDGSGGGANLLWSEIHPSVSVQNGLFDVLMGSITPLNIVDFSTPQLWLGTTVGSDAEMSPREQVVSVAYSLKVGTVDGATGGMLSSDLNVLNRINVGSDNVNSGFMANVFGNFNTASGDYCVVLGGYDNSATEEGAVVGGGEVNTASGITSAVSGGVSNSALGESSFVGGGNGNSAQMDGDVVAGGVVNTANGGNSFIGSGFLNNTTGSHSVIGGGELNKASGNYSTVGGGRGNKAIGLFSTVAGGGGSSNADTNRAQGNYSSISGGRGNFAGGESTVIGGGFTNSALTVGDVVVGGGENEVNGGYAFIGSGFRNHALATMATICGGTSNIASGGRAFIGSGYRNEATGSHGVIGGGLYIRARGDYSVAVGGGGLLESDSNSATGIHSAILGGHQNFAGGESSVIVGGLMNRTNIIGDAVVGGAENDANGGYAFIGGGFSNQTLGSQAVIAGGNNNLAVGGRAFIGSGYRNEASGNYGVIPGGSYNRARGEYSFVGGGGGLSEADSNSATGYASVIGGGQSNRANGDRSVVTGGQGNRTTNNWGTISGGYGNQVYGVAAAAGGGQDNTATGSHSQIAGGRDNNVSGSYSTIGGGYQNYVAGSQATVAGGRQDSIYMTNGFIGGGINNVIRSGAGTNGAIVGGSSNEVTFGGAFIGGGISNLASAYDAVVGGGNGNTASGSQATVPGGLSNTASGAYSFAAGANATASHTGSFVWAGGAATSSYANNSVAMRAHGGMRVYTAAGTATGVNLPAGGGSWASLCDVNQKNLFGSVDSRSILDKVATLPLYRWSYKAQDASIQHIGPTAQDFSAAFGLGDNNTTISTVDPDGIALAAIQELAKQVQALRAENASLQKQIDEIKK
;
A
#
# COMPACT_ATOMS: atom_id res chain seq x y z
N MET A 1 42.89 -61.27 -59.47
CA MET A 1 44.08 -62.12 -59.65
C MET A 1 43.63 -63.58 -59.75
N PHE A 2 43.72 -64.16 -60.95
CA PHE A 2 43.87 -65.60 -61.32
C PHE A 2 43.01 -66.76 -60.73
N ARG A 3 42.62 -67.64 -61.69
CA ARG A 3 42.23 -69.09 -61.69
C ARG A 3 40.73 -69.42 -61.60
N LYS A 4 40.05 -69.80 -62.70
CA LYS A 4 40.00 -71.10 -63.44
C LYS A 4 39.51 -72.29 -62.58
N THR A 5 38.32 -72.84 -62.86
CA THR A 5 38.08 -74.17 -63.51
C THR A 5 36.55 -74.38 -63.67
N VAL A 6 36.16 -74.97 -64.80
CA VAL A 6 34.80 -75.18 -65.35
C VAL A 6 34.19 -76.49 -64.82
N LEU A 7 32.86 -76.56 -64.62
CA LEU A 7 32.09 -77.73 -65.05
C LEU A 7 30.63 -77.34 -65.40
N LEU A 8 30.31 -77.51 -66.68
CA LEU A 8 28.99 -77.40 -67.30
C LEU A 8 28.19 -78.68 -66.98
N LEU A 9 26.89 -78.57 -66.68
CA LEU A 9 25.95 -79.69 -66.78
C LEU A 9 24.65 -79.18 -67.42
N GLY A 10 24.61 -79.31 -68.75
CA GLY A 10 23.40 -79.14 -69.54
C GLY A 10 22.50 -80.35 -69.36
N VAL A 11 21.22 -80.08 -69.08
CA VAL A 11 20.20 -81.11 -68.91
C VAL A 11 19.69 -81.52 -70.30
N LEU A 12 19.99 -82.77 -70.65
CA LEU A 12 19.44 -83.52 -71.78
C LEU A 12 17.93 -83.71 -71.61
N TRP A 13 17.17 -83.32 -72.61
CA TRP A 13 15.78 -83.77 -72.81
C TRP A 13 15.82 -85.18 -73.42
N THR A 14 15.32 -86.18 -72.69
CA THR A 14 15.05 -87.52 -73.23
C THR A 14 13.58 -87.63 -73.62
N SER A 15 13.29 -87.70 -74.92
CA SER A 15 12.00 -88.13 -75.45
C SER A 15 11.88 -89.65 -75.33
N ALA A 16 10.90 -90.12 -74.56
CA ALA A 16 10.54 -91.53 -74.50
C ALA A 16 9.72 -91.89 -75.75
N PHE A 17 10.23 -92.83 -76.56
CA PHE A 17 9.47 -93.49 -77.61
C PHE A 17 8.51 -94.50 -76.96
N ALA A 18 7.21 -94.36 -77.20
CA ALA A 18 6.22 -95.37 -76.81
C ALA A 18 6.20 -96.51 -77.85
N PHE A 19 6.43 -97.74 -77.38
CA PHE A 19 6.25 -98.97 -78.17
C PHE A 19 4.76 -99.19 -78.46
N ALA A 20 4.42 -99.47 -79.72
CA ALA A 20 3.04 -99.75 -80.15
C ALA A 20 2.56 -101.13 -79.67
N VAL A 21 1.30 -101.21 -79.23
CA VAL A 21 0.60 -102.45 -78.82
C VAL A 21 0.27 -103.30 -80.06
N PRO A 22 0.48 -104.64 -80.08
CA PRO A 22 0.23 -105.47 -81.26
C PRO A 22 -1.27 -105.61 -81.63
N SER A 23 -1.60 -105.40 -82.91
CA SER A 23 -2.98 -105.43 -83.45
C SER A 23 -3.38 -106.81 -84.01
N LEU A 24 -3.57 -107.80 -83.13
CA LEU A 24 -4.03 -109.17 -83.49
C LEU A 24 -5.44 -109.44 -82.94
N ILE A 25 -6.30 -110.13 -83.71
CA ILE A 25 -7.66 -110.53 -83.28
C ILE A 25 -7.79 -112.05 -83.30
N LYS A 26 -8.26 -112.67 -82.23
CA LYS A 26 -8.47 -114.13 -82.16
C LYS A 26 -9.86 -114.51 -82.70
N TYR A 27 -9.91 -115.53 -83.57
CA TYR A 27 -11.14 -116.09 -84.14
C TYR A 27 -11.16 -117.61 -84.02
N GLN A 28 -12.31 -118.23 -83.76
CA GLN A 28 -12.47 -119.68 -83.56
C GLN A 28 -13.81 -120.17 -84.13
N GLY A 29 -13.88 -121.41 -84.63
CA GLY A 29 -15.09 -122.00 -85.23
C GLY A 29 -15.11 -123.53 -85.23
N GLN A 30 -16.21 -124.15 -85.69
CA GLN A 30 -16.38 -125.60 -85.80
C GLN A 30 -16.83 -126.04 -87.20
N ILE A 31 -16.28 -127.14 -87.73
CA ILE A 31 -16.48 -127.68 -89.09
C ILE A 31 -16.93 -129.16 -89.01
N ALA A 32 -17.92 -129.55 -89.82
CA ALA A 32 -18.50 -130.90 -89.90
C ALA A 32 -18.73 -131.37 -91.36
N ASP A 33 -18.83 -132.68 -91.58
CA ASP A 33 -19.03 -133.30 -92.90
C ASP A 33 -20.51 -133.24 -93.36
N THR A 34 -20.80 -133.71 -94.58
CA THR A 34 -22.15 -133.67 -95.18
C THR A 34 -23.19 -134.56 -94.47
N SER A 35 -22.77 -135.40 -93.52
CA SER A 35 -23.65 -136.17 -92.63
C SER A 35 -23.82 -135.52 -91.24
N GLY A 36 -23.12 -134.40 -90.98
CA GLY A 36 -23.13 -133.66 -89.73
C GLY A 36 -22.12 -134.18 -88.69
N ALA A 37 -21.22 -135.09 -89.05
CA ALA A 37 -20.17 -135.57 -88.15
C ALA A 37 -18.97 -134.61 -88.13
N ALA A 38 -18.41 -134.34 -86.96
CA ALA A 38 -17.28 -133.40 -86.81
C ALA A 38 -16.02 -133.92 -87.52
N LEU A 39 -15.31 -133.04 -88.24
CA LEU A 39 -14.07 -133.43 -88.93
C LEU A 39 -12.88 -133.45 -87.98
N ASP A 40 -12.10 -134.53 -88.03
CA ASP A 40 -10.74 -134.63 -87.51
C ASP A 40 -9.76 -134.70 -88.69
N THR A 41 -9.27 -133.54 -89.11
CA THR A 41 -8.32 -133.44 -90.23
C THR A 41 -7.47 -132.18 -90.15
N THR A 42 -6.46 -132.10 -90.98
CA THR A 42 -5.77 -130.84 -91.27
C THR A 42 -6.27 -130.31 -92.61
N ILE A 43 -6.88 -129.13 -92.61
CA ILE A 43 -7.46 -128.51 -93.79
C ILE A 43 -7.08 -127.03 -93.85
N SER A 44 -7.01 -126.46 -95.04
CA SER A 44 -6.77 -125.02 -95.20
C SER A 44 -8.05 -124.25 -94.88
N ILE A 45 -7.94 -123.16 -94.12
CA ILE A 45 -9.05 -122.25 -93.82
C ILE A 45 -8.68 -120.86 -94.29
N THR A 46 -9.53 -120.29 -95.13
CA THR A 46 -9.40 -118.89 -95.56
C THR A 46 -10.38 -118.04 -94.77
N ILE A 47 -9.88 -117.00 -94.10
CA ILE A 47 -10.71 -115.98 -93.45
C ILE A 47 -10.68 -114.72 -94.31
N GLY A 48 -11.85 -114.23 -94.69
CA GLY A 48 -12.01 -112.96 -95.38
C GLY A 48 -12.85 -111.98 -94.57
N LEU A 49 -12.46 -110.71 -94.55
CA LEU A 49 -13.27 -109.59 -94.09
C LEU A 49 -13.81 -108.85 -95.31
N TYR A 50 -15.10 -108.55 -95.28
CA TYR A 50 -15.87 -107.99 -96.39
C TYR A 50 -16.71 -106.79 -95.93
N ASP A 51 -17.08 -105.95 -96.89
CA ASP A 51 -17.98 -104.81 -96.69
C ASP A 51 -19.48 -105.17 -96.74
N GLY A 52 -19.83 -106.45 -96.93
CA GLY A 52 -21.22 -106.92 -97.01
C GLY A 52 -21.39 -108.45 -96.89
N SER A 53 -22.63 -108.89 -96.64
CA SER A 53 -22.96 -110.27 -96.27
C SER A 53 -23.29 -111.24 -97.42
N GLY A 54 -23.45 -110.75 -98.66
CA GLY A 54 -23.84 -111.56 -99.84
C GLY A 54 -22.73 -111.71 -100.89
N GLY A 55 -22.87 -112.68 -101.80
CA GLY A 55 -21.84 -113.14 -102.76
C GLY A 55 -21.32 -112.13 -103.81
N GLY A 56 -21.69 -110.85 -103.72
CA GLY A 56 -21.15 -109.76 -104.54
C GLY A 56 -20.37 -108.68 -103.75
N ALA A 57 -20.16 -108.87 -102.44
CA ALA A 57 -19.47 -107.91 -101.58
C ALA A 57 -17.94 -107.94 -101.76
N ASN A 58 -17.29 -106.78 -101.62
CA ASN A 58 -15.85 -106.65 -101.86
C ASN A 58 -15.05 -107.28 -100.72
N LEU A 59 -14.03 -108.04 -101.08
CA LEU A 59 -13.05 -108.55 -100.12
C LEU A 59 -12.13 -107.42 -99.70
N LEU A 60 -12.22 -107.01 -98.43
CA LEU A 60 -11.39 -105.93 -97.86
C LEU A 60 -10.05 -106.45 -97.39
N TRP A 61 -10.04 -107.65 -96.81
CA TRP A 61 -8.83 -108.29 -96.32
C TRP A 61 -9.06 -109.78 -96.26
N SER A 62 -8.07 -110.59 -96.62
CA SER A 62 -8.13 -112.03 -96.39
C SER A 62 -6.77 -112.57 -96.03
N GLU A 63 -6.78 -113.66 -95.28
CA GLU A 63 -5.62 -114.50 -95.14
C GLU A 63 -6.01 -115.97 -95.25
N ILE A 64 -5.15 -116.73 -95.91
CA ILE A 64 -5.28 -118.17 -96.04
C ILE A 64 -4.37 -118.79 -94.99
N HIS A 65 -4.96 -119.56 -94.09
CA HIS A 65 -4.23 -120.43 -93.16
C HIS A 65 -4.11 -121.82 -93.82
N PRO A 66 -2.95 -122.17 -94.40
CA PRO A 66 -2.85 -123.30 -95.34
C PRO A 66 -2.87 -124.69 -94.67
N SER A 67 -2.70 -124.77 -93.34
CA SER A 67 -2.75 -126.03 -92.59
C SER A 67 -3.24 -125.77 -91.18
N VAL A 68 -4.56 -125.65 -91.01
CA VAL A 68 -5.18 -125.54 -89.70
C VAL A 68 -5.54 -126.94 -89.23
N SER A 69 -5.03 -127.34 -88.06
CA SER A 69 -5.38 -128.61 -87.44
C SER A 69 -6.77 -128.46 -86.83
N VAL A 70 -7.74 -129.16 -87.41
CA VAL A 70 -9.13 -129.19 -86.94
C VAL A 70 -9.29 -130.46 -86.12
N GLN A 71 -9.55 -130.30 -84.82
CA GLN A 71 -9.73 -131.42 -83.89
C GLN A 71 -11.15 -131.43 -83.33
N ASN A 72 -11.84 -132.57 -83.47
CA ASN A 72 -13.23 -132.75 -83.11
C ASN A 72 -14.14 -131.66 -83.73
N GLY A 73 -13.80 -131.25 -84.95
CA GLY A 73 -14.41 -130.17 -85.70
C GLY A 73 -13.95 -128.75 -85.35
N LEU A 74 -13.25 -128.48 -84.25
CA LEU A 74 -12.92 -127.11 -83.82
C LEU A 74 -11.59 -126.61 -84.39
N PHE A 75 -11.53 -125.30 -84.69
CA PHE A 75 -10.31 -124.59 -85.09
C PHE A 75 -10.23 -123.20 -84.45
N ASP A 76 -9.02 -122.69 -84.24
CA ASP A 76 -8.77 -121.30 -83.91
C ASP A 76 -7.61 -120.71 -84.73
N VAL A 77 -7.73 -119.43 -85.08
CA VAL A 77 -6.75 -118.67 -85.84
C VAL A 77 -6.62 -117.26 -85.29
N LEU A 78 -5.44 -116.67 -85.45
CA LEU A 78 -5.18 -115.26 -85.12
C LEU A 78 -5.22 -114.44 -86.40
N MET A 79 -6.28 -113.67 -86.56
CA MET A 79 -6.41 -112.71 -87.64
C MET A 79 -5.33 -111.63 -87.52
N GLY A 80 -4.66 -111.36 -88.64
CA GLY A 80 -3.58 -110.39 -88.69
C GLY A 80 -2.19 -110.97 -88.46
N SER A 81 -2.09 -112.29 -88.24
CA SER A 81 -0.82 -112.97 -87.97
C SER A 81 -0.02 -113.31 -89.22
N ILE A 82 -0.69 -113.47 -90.38
CA ILE A 82 -0.04 -113.69 -91.68
C ILE A 82 -0.13 -112.40 -92.51
N THR A 83 -1.34 -111.88 -92.70
CA THR A 83 -1.57 -110.61 -93.38
C THR A 83 -1.93 -109.55 -92.34
N PRO A 84 -1.07 -108.58 -91.98
CA PRO A 84 -1.38 -107.60 -90.93
C PRO A 84 -2.71 -106.88 -91.13
N LEU A 85 -3.49 -106.72 -90.05
CA LEU A 85 -4.82 -106.09 -90.07
C LEU A 85 -4.77 -104.55 -90.19
N ASN A 86 -3.58 -103.95 -90.28
CA ASN A 86 -3.40 -102.49 -90.31
C ASN A 86 -3.96 -101.80 -91.57
N ILE A 87 -4.33 -102.57 -92.60
CA ILE A 87 -4.99 -102.05 -93.80
C ILE A 87 -6.52 -102.04 -93.69
N VAL A 88 -7.08 -102.67 -92.65
CA VAL A 88 -8.52 -102.76 -92.44
C VAL A 88 -8.98 -101.58 -91.59
N ASP A 89 -9.89 -100.78 -92.13
CA ASP A 89 -10.53 -99.70 -91.40
C ASP A 89 -11.70 -100.24 -90.55
N PHE A 90 -11.41 -100.51 -89.28
CA PHE A 90 -12.41 -100.94 -88.28
C PHE A 90 -13.40 -99.83 -87.86
N SER A 91 -13.31 -98.62 -88.43
CA SER A 91 -14.33 -97.57 -88.25
C SER A 91 -15.47 -97.65 -89.26
N THR A 92 -15.39 -98.56 -90.24
CA THR A 92 -16.48 -98.80 -91.20
C THR A 92 -17.67 -99.50 -90.54
N PRO A 93 -18.94 -99.15 -90.90
CA PRO A 93 -20.09 -99.42 -90.04
C PRO A 93 -20.55 -100.89 -89.98
N GLN A 94 -20.21 -101.69 -90.98
CA GLN A 94 -20.65 -103.09 -91.10
C GLN A 94 -19.53 -103.93 -91.72
N LEU A 95 -18.69 -104.51 -90.88
CA LEU A 95 -17.69 -105.49 -91.30
C LEU A 95 -18.25 -106.91 -91.16
N TRP A 96 -18.06 -107.73 -92.18
CA TRP A 96 -18.54 -109.12 -92.21
C TRP A 96 -17.37 -110.08 -92.41
N LEU A 97 -17.34 -111.18 -91.66
CA LEU A 97 -16.34 -112.22 -91.67
C LEU A 97 -16.87 -113.44 -92.43
N GLY A 98 -16.18 -113.80 -93.51
CA GLY A 98 -16.42 -114.99 -94.32
C GLY A 98 -15.35 -116.06 -94.11
N THR A 99 -15.75 -117.33 -94.14
CA THR A 99 -14.86 -118.47 -93.90
C THR A 99 -15.01 -119.50 -95.02
N THR A 100 -13.91 -119.90 -95.65
CA THR A 100 -13.87 -120.97 -96.65
C THR A 100 -12.98 -122.10 -96.15
N VAL A 101 -13.46 -123.34 -96.26
CA VAL A 101 -12.75 -124.54 -95.79
C VAL A 101 -12.36 -125.41 -96.99
N GLY A 102 -11.07 -125.70 -97.13
CA GLY A 102 -10.54 -126.52 -98.23
C GLY A 102 -10.91 -125.99 -99.61
N SER A 103 -11.47 -126.86 -100.46
CA SER A 103 -11.99 -126.52 -101.80
C SER A 103 -13.50 -126.32 -101.84
N ASP A 104 -14.17 -126.23 -100.68
CA ASP A 104 -15.62 -126.02 -100.62
C ASP A 104 -15.99 -124.59 -101.01
N ALA A 105 -17.26 -124.37 -101.35
CA ALA A 105 -17.79 -123.03 -101.51
C ALA A 105 -17.74 -122.29 -100.16
N GLU A 106 -17.49 -120.98 -100.19
CA GLU A 106 -17.44 -120.13 -98.98
C GLU A 106 -18.74 -120.27 -98.17
N MET A 107 -18.61 -120.41 -96.86
CA MET A 107 -19.76 -120.59 -95.98
C MET A 107 -20.67 -119.35 -96.02
N SER A 108 -21.97 -119.58 -96.24
CA SER A 108 -23.00 -118.55 -96.33
C SER A 108 -24.13 -118.84 -95.33
N PRO A 109 -24.62 -117.83 -94.57
CA PRO A 109 -24.25 -116.40 -94.61
C PRO A 109 -22.98 -116.04 -93.81
N ARG A 110 -22.32 -114.92 -94.16
CA ARG A 110 -21.16 -114.36 -93.42
C ARG A 110 -21.56 -113.80 -92.05
N GLU A 111 -20.64 -113.79 -91.08
CA GLU A 111 -20.86 -113.34 -89.69
C GLU A 111 -20.48 -111.85 -89.49
N GLN A 112 -21.20 -111.08 -88.68
CA GLN A 112 -20.90 -109.65 -88.45
C GLN A 112 -19.89 -109.43 -87.30
N VAL A 113 -18.91 -108.55 -87.49
CA VAL A 113 -17.94 -108.16 -86.45
C VAL A 113 -18.50 -107.02 -85.58
N VAL A 114 -18.51 -107.18 -84.24
CA VAL A 114 -19.05 -106.19 -83.27
C VAL A 114 -18.11 -105.89 -82.09
N SER A 115 -18.26 -104.72 -81.46
CA SER A 115 -17.44 -104.26 -80.31
C SER A 115 -17.73 -105.02 -79.01
N VAL A 116 -16.73 -105.23 -78.16
CA VAL A 116 -16.88 -105.87 -76.84
C VAL A 116 -17.23 -104.89 -75.72
N ALA A 117 -18.05 -105.30 -74.76
CA ALA A 117 -18.71 -104.42 -73.79
C ALA A 117 -17.78 -103.49 -72.96
N TYR A 118 -16.53 -103.88 -72.69
CA TYR A 118 -15.58 -103.05 -71.93
C TYR A 118 -15.05 -101.83 -72.70
N SER A 119 -15.13 -101.80 -74.04
CA SER A 119 -14.64 -100.67 -74.84
C SER A 119 -15.61 -99.46 -74.89
N LEU A 120 -16.81 -99.58 -74.33
CA LEU A 120 -17.83 -98.53 -74.33
C LEU A 120 -17.68 -97.51 -73.18
N LYS A 121 -16.74 -97.70 -72.24
CA LYS A 121 -16.54 -96.81 -71.07
C LYS A 121 -15.07 -96.48 -70.79
N VAL A 122 -14.41 -95.66 -71.63
CA VAL A 122 -13.08 -95.12 -71.31
C VAL A 122 -13.14 -93.62 -71.06
N GLY A 123 -12.59 -93.17 -69.92
CA GLY A 123 -12.74 -91.83 -69.33
C GLY A 123 -11.47 -90.98 -69.17
N THR A 124 -10.32 -91.33 -69.76
CA THR A 124 -9.09 -90.50 -69.71
C THR A 124 -8.21 -90.67 -70.96
N VAL A 125 -7.61 -89.58 -71.44
CA VAL A 125 -6.66 -89.50 -72.56
C VAL A 125 -5.36 -88.87 -72.08
N ASP A 126 -4.22 -89.48 -72.41
CA ASP A 126 -2.89 -88.99 -72.07
C ASP A 126 -2.43 -87.91 -73.08
N GLY A 127 -2.12 -86.67 -72.62
CA GLY A 127 -1.42 -85.64 -73.42
C GLY A 127 -2.13 -84.34 -73.84
N ALA A 128 -3.22 -83.87 -73.22
CA ALA A 128 -3.89 -82.62 -73.65
C ALA A 128 -3.40 -81.34 -72.93
N THR A 129 -2.79 -80.41 -73.67
CA THR A 129 -2.47 -79.04 -73.24
C THR A 129 -3.57 -78.05 -73.65
N GLY A 130 -4.48 -77.75 -72.72
CA GLY A 130 -5.37 -76.59 -72.80
C GLY A 130 -6.66 -76.79 -73.61
N GLY A 131 -7.80 -76.64 -72.93
CA GLY A 131 -9.13 -76.54 -73.52
C GLY A 131 -10.01 -75.62 -72.66
N MET A 132 -10.87 -74.85 -73.32
CA MET A 132 -11.87 -74.00 -72.67
C MET A 132 -13.01 -74.88 -72.16
N LEU A 133 -13.32 -74.81 -70.86
CA LEU A 133 -14.49 -75.46 -70.29
C LEU A 133 -15.73 -74.63 -70.66
N SER A 134 -16.62 -75.20 -71.46
CA SER A 134 -17.88 -74.55 -71.88
C SER A 134 -18.99 -74.61 -70.81
N SER A 135 -18.69 -75.14 -69.63
CA SER A 135 -19.62 -75.35 -68.52
C SER A 135 -18.89 -75.25 -67.16
N ASP A 136 -19.63 -75.35 -66.05
CA ASP A 136 -19.12 -75.23 -64.69
C ASP A 136 -17.99 -76.21 -64.38
N LEU A 137 -16.89 -75.69 -63.84
CA LEU A 137 -15.79 -76.48 -63.31
C LEU A 137 -16.03 -76.73 -61.81
N ASN A 138 -16.58 -77.90 -61.47
CA ASN A 138 -16.67 -78.34 -60.08
C ASN A 138 -15.35 -79.00 -59.65
N VAL A 139 -14.47 -78.23 -59.00
CA VAL A 139 -13.27 -78.79 -58.36
C VAL A 139 -13.55 -79.05 -56.89
N LEU A 140 -13.44 -80.30 -56.47
CA LEU A 140 -13.82 -80.72 -55.12
C LEU A 140 -12.88 -80.21 -54.01
N ASN A 141 -11.62 -79.88 -54.35
CA ASN A 141 -10.59 -79.59 -53.34
C ASN A 141 -9.87 -78.25 -53.51
N ARG A 142 -9.16 -77.99 -54.62
CA ARG A 142 -8.26 -76.82 -54.77
C ARG A 142 -8.27 -76.28 -56.19
N ILE A 143 -8.31 -74.95 -56.36
CA ILE A 143 -8.20 -74.28 -57.66
C ILE A 143 -6.92 -73.43 -57.68
N ASN A 144 -6.11 -73.62 -58.73
CA ASN A 144 -4.89 -72.84 -58.99
C ASN A 144 -4.88 -72.34 -60.44
N VAL A 145 -4.77 -71.02 -60.65
CA VAL A 145 -4.81 -70.41 -61.99
C VAL A 145 -3.69 -69.37 -62.14
N GLY A 146 -2.68 -69.70 -62.94
CA GLY A 146 -1.47 -68.91 -63.21
C GLY A 146 -0.18 -69.69 -62.87
N SER A 147 1.01 -69.09 -62.98
CA SER A 147 2.29 -69.80 -62.81
C SER A 147 2.90 -69.62 -61.42
N ASP A 148 3.59 -70.66 -60.93
CA ASP A 148 4.40 -70.64 -59.70
C ASP A 148 3.63 -70.33 -58.39
N ASN A 149 2.32 -70.56 -58.37
CA ASN A 149 1.53 -70.44 -57.14
C ASN A 149 1.64 -71.70 -56.25
N VAL A 150 1.61 -71.51 -54.93
CA VAL A 150 1.59 -72.58 -53.92
C VAL A 150 0.18 -72.69 -53.33
N ASN A 151 -0.59 -73.74 -53.68
CA ASN A 151 -1.89 -74.04 -53.08
C ASN A 151 -1.82 -75.29 -52.19
N SER A 152 -1.55 -75.10 -50.89
CA SER A 152 -1.33 -76.20 -49.95
C SER A 152 -2.40 -76.36 -48.86
N GLY A 153 -3.30 -75.40 -48.70
CA GLY A 153 -4.40 -75.45 -47.73
C GLY A 153 -5.62 -76.26 -48.19
N PHE A 154 -6.42 -76.78 -47.27
CA PHE A 154 -7.69 -77.44 -47.59
C PHE A 154 -8.74 -76.42 -48.06
N MET A 155 -9.41 -76.68 -49.20
CA MET A 155 -10.41 -75.76 -49.79
C MET A 155 -9.91 -74.33 -50.12
N ALA A 156 -8.61 -74.16 -50.33
CA ALA A 156 -8.01 -72.87 -50.68
C ALA A 156 -8.06 -72.56 -52.19
N ASN A 157 -8.15 -71.27 -52.52
CA ASN A 157 -8.18 -70.75 -53.89
C ASN A 157 -7.01 -69.79 -54.13
N VAL A 158 -6.25 -69.98 -55.21
CA VAL A 158 -5.14 -69.07 -55.58
C VAL A 158 -5.16 -68.78 -57.08
N PHE A 159 -5.09 -67.50 -57.42
CA PHE A 159 -5.03 -66.99 -58.79
C PHE A 159 -3.83 -66.02 -58.93
N GLY A 160 -3.30 -65.82 -60.13
CA GLY A 160 -2.16 -64.91 -60.39
C GLY A 160 -0.81 -65.63 -60.49
N ASN A 161 0.31 -64.96 -60.19
CA ASN A 161 1.65 -65.55 -60.29
C ASN A 161 2.43 -65.44 -58.96
N PHE A 162 3.20 -66.47 -58.60
CA PHE A 162 4.01 -66.53 -57.37
C PHE A 162 3.22 -66.37 -56.06
N ASN A 163 1.91 -66.58 -56.08
CA ASN A 163 1.07 -66.42 -54.90
C ASN A 163 1.03 -67.71 -54.06
N THR A 164 0.95 -67.58 -52.73
CA THR A 164 0.85 -68.68 -51.78
C THR A 164 -0.50 -68.64 -51.06
N ALA A 165 -1.23 -69.75 -51.07
CA ALA A 165 -2.41 -70.01 -50.24
C ALA A 165 -2.20 -71.35 -49.51
N SER A 166 -1.76 -71.30 -48.25
CA SER A 166 -1.36 -72.51 -47.50
C SER A 166 -2.26 -72.85 -46.31
N GLY A 167 -3.02 -71.90 -45.79
CA GLY A 167 -4.00 -72.13 -44.74
C GLY A 167 -5.31 -72.71 -45.30
N ASP A 168 -6.08 -73.37 -44.45
CA ASP A 168 -7.38 -73.92 -44.83
C ASP A 168 -8.36 -72.78 -45.15
N TYR A 169 -9.19 -72.93 -46.17
CA TYR A 169 -10.15 -71.93 -46.65
C TYR A 169 -9.54 -70.58 -47.10
N CYS A 170 -8.22 -70.50 -47.30
CA CYS A 170 -7.56 -69.30 -47.78
C CYS A 170 -7.99 -68.90 -49.20
N VAL A 171 -7.98 -67.61 -49.49
CA VAL A 171 -8.28 -67.09 -50.84
C VAL A 171 -7.27 -66.03 -51.25
N VAL A 172 -6.59 -66.23 -52.37
CA VAL A 172 -5.82 -65.18 -53.06
C VAL A 172 -6.42 -64.97 -54.45
N LEU A 173 -7.09 -63.84 -54.67
CA LEU A 173 -7.89 -63.58 -55.88
C LEU A 173 -7.06 -63.17 -57.11
N GLY A 174 -5.77 -62.87 -56.98
CA GLY A 174 -4.90 -62.48 -58.10
C GLY A 174 -3.57 -61.83 -57.66
N GLY A 175 -2.81 -61.27 -58.61
CA GLY A 175 -1.61 -60.47 -58.33
C GLY A 175 -0.28 -61.22 -58.42
N TYR A 176 0.78 -60.63 -57.85
CA TYR A 176 2.15 -61.14 -57.86
C TYR A 176 2.72 -61.26 -56.43
N ASP A 177 3.22 -62.44 -56.06
CA ASP A 177 3.93 -62.70 -54.79
C ASP A 177 3.13 -62.41 -53.50
N ASN A 178 1.83 -62.68 -53.50
CA ASN A 178 0.96 -62.54 -52.34
C ASN A 178 0.87 -63.84 -51.55
N SER A 179 0.72 -63.77 -50.22
CA SER A 179 0.74 -64.93 -49.33
C SER A 179 -0.46 -64.91 -48.36
N ALA A 180 -1.27 -65.97 -48.35
CA ALA A 180 -2.37 -66.20 -47.41
C ALA A 180 -2.15 -67.54 -46.69
N THR A 181 -1.72 -67.52 -45.42
CA THR A 181 -1.10 -68.71 -44.80
C THR A 181 -1.84 -69.36 -43.64
N GLU A 182 -2.74 -68.64 -42.97
CA GLU A 182 -3.52 -69.14 -41.83
C GLU A 182 -5.00 -69.34 -42.18
N GLU A 183 -5.74 -70.13 -41.40
CA GLU A 183 -7.13 -70.51 -41.69
C GLU A 183 -8.02 -69.30 -42.04
N GLY A 184 -8.68 -69.34 -43.19
CA GLY A 184 -9.61 -68.30 -43.65
C GLY A 184 -8.97 -66.98 -44.06
N ALA A 185 -7.64 -66.92 -44.23
CA ALA A 185 -6.96 -65.69 -44.64
C ALA A 185 -7.24 -65.32 -46.11
N VAL A 186 -7.43 -64.03 -46.39
CA VAL A 186 -7.81 -63.54 -47.72
C VAL A 186 -6.86 -62.46 -48.23
N VAL A 187 -6.39 -62.58 -49.47
CA VAL A 187 -5.74 -61.51 -50.21
C VAL A 187 -6.51 -61.22 -51.51
N GLY A 188 -7.05 -60.02 -51.65
CA GLY A 188 -7.84 -59.62 -52.82
C GLY A 188 -7.04 -59.39 -54.10
N GLY A 189 -5.71 -59.21 -54.01
CA GLY A 189 -4.79 -59.05 -55.14
C GLY A 189 -3.56 -58.21 -54.79
N GLY A 190 -2.88 -57.67 -55.81
CA GLY A 190 -1.76 -56.73 -55.63
C GLY A 190 -0.37 -57.38 -55.71
N GLU A 191 0.62 -56.76 -55.07
CA GLU A 191 2.04 -57.18 -55.08
C GLU A 191 2.58 -57.37 -53.65
N VAL A 192 3.21 -58.50 -53.33
CA VAL A 192 3.90 -58.73 -52.03
C VAL A 192 2.99 -58.54 -50.79
N ASN A 193 1.70 -58.86 -50.87
CA ASN A 193 0.82 -58.74 -49.71
C ASN A 193 0.77 -60.06 -48.91
N THR A 194 0.75 -59.97 -47.58
CA THR A 194 0.71 -61.13 -46.68
C THR A 194 -0.52 -61.07 -45.76
N ALA A 195 -1.32 -62.12 -45.71
CA ALA A 195 -2.39 -62.36 -44.75
C ALA A 195 -2.07 -63.66 -44.00
N SER A 196 -1.57 -63.56 -42.77
CA SER A 196 -1.04 -64.69 -42.00
C SER A 196 -1.58 -64.77 -40.57
N GLY A 197 -2.72 -64.13 -40.30
CA GLY A 197 -3.52 -64.40 -39.11
C GLY A 197 -4.80 -65.15 -39.46
N ILE A 198 -5.37 -65.88 -38.51
CA ILE A 198 -6.64 -66.61 -38.71
C ILE A 198 -7.73 -65.59 -39.08
N THR A 199 -8.45 -65.82 -40.18
CA THR A 199 -9.48 -64.92 -40.76
C THR A 199 -8.99 -63.50 -41.09
N SER A 200 -7.67 -63.31 -41.23
CA SER A 200 -7.09 -62.02 -41.61
C SER A 200 -7.36 -61.70 -43.08
N ALA A 201 -7.41 -60.41 -43.44
CA ALA A 201 -7.66 -60.03 -44.82
C ALA A 201 -6.85 -58.82 -45.28
N VAL A 202 -6.33 -58.90 -46.50
CA VAL A 202 -5.73 -57.77 -47.23
C VAL A 202 -6.49 -57.58 -48.54
N SER A 203 -7.17 -56.44 -48.72
CA SER A 203 -7.96 -56.22 -49.94
C SER A 203 -7.12 -56.04 -51.21
N GLY A 204 -5.86 -55.58 -51.09
CA GLY A 204 -4.92 -55.43 -52.20
C GLY A 204 -3.75 -54.49 -51.89
N GLY A 205 -3.09 -53.93 -52.92
CA GLY A 205 -1.99 -52.95 -52.76
C GLY A 205 -0.60 -53.55 -52.91
N VAL A 206 0.42 -52.91 -52.33
CA VAL A 206 1.82 -53.33 -52.40
C VAL A 206 2.40 -53.52 -50.99
N SER A 207 3.06 -54.64 -50.71
CA SER A 207 3.80 -54.89 -49.45
C SER A 207 2.96 -54.74 -48.16
N ASN A 208 1.66 -55.04 -48.19
CA ASN A 208 0.83 -54.96 -47.00
C ASN A 208 0.85 -56.28 -46.20
N SER A 209 0.62 -56.23 -44.88
CA SER A 209 0.70 -57.40 -44.01
C SER A 209 -0.42 -57.40 -42.95
N ALA A 210 -1.32 -58.37 -42.97
CA ALA A 210 -2.30 -58.64 -41.91
C ALA A 210 -1.89 -59.93 -41.18
N LEU A 211 -1.24 -59.80 -40.01
CA LEU A 211 -0.56 -60.90 -39.32
C LEU A 211 -1.32 -61.42 -38.08
N GLY A 212 -2.17 -60.60 -37.46
CA GLY A 212 -2.94 -60.98 -36.27
C GLY A 212 -4.28 -61.64 -36.60
N GLU A 213 -4.88 -62.36 -35.65
CA GLU A 213 -6.21 -62.97 -35.82
C GLU A 213 -7.26 -61.89 -36.12
N SER A 214 -8.11 -62.13 -37.13
CA SER A 214 -9.13 -61.20 -37.61
C SER A 214 -8.60 -59.79 -37.95
N SER A 215 -7.30 -59.65 -38.24
CA SER A 215 -6.70 -58.38 -38.64
C SER A 215 -7.04 -58.03 -40.10
N PHE A 216 -7.14 -56.74 -40.41
CA PHE A 216 -7.54 -56.27 -41.73
C PHE A 216 -6.65 -55.16 -42.27
N VAL A 217 -6.24 -55.27 -43.53
CA VAL A 217 -5.61 -54.18 -44.29
C VAL A 217 -6.42 -53.88 -45.55
N GLY A 218 -7.03 -52.70 -45.63
CA GLY A 218 -7.89 -52.31 -46.76
C GLY A 218 -7.14 -51.99 -48.06
N GLY A 219 -5.82 -51.83 -48.02
CA GLY A 219 -4.95 -51.65 -49.18
C GLY A 219 -3.77 -50.70 -48.91
N GLY A 220 -3.20 -50.12 -49.98
CA GLY A 220 -2.12 -49.13 -49.88
C GLY A 220 -0.72 -49.70 -50.10
N ASN A 221 0.32 -49.07 -49.53
CA ASN A 221 1.72 -49.48 -49.67
C ASN A 221 2.41 -49.66 -48.31
N GLY A 222 2.86 -50.87 -47.98
CA GLY A 222 3.70 -51.10 -46.80
C GLY A 222 2.95 -51.06 -45.46
N ASN A 223 1.63 -51.24 -45.44
CA ASN A 223 0.84 -51.21 -44.20
C ASN A 223 0.87 -52.55 -43.48
N SER A 224 0.92 -52.55 -42.14
CA SER A 224 1.04 -53.75 -41.33
C SER A 224 0.04 -53.72 -40.16
N ALA A 225 -0.83 -54.72 -40.05
CA ALA A 225 -1.67 -55.00 -38.89
C ALA A 225 -1.16 -56.26 -38.19
N GLN A 226 -0.61 -56.16 -36.99
CA GLN A 226 0.28 -57.17 -36.42
C GLN A 226 -0.35 -58.02 -35.32
N MET A 227 -1.28 -57.46 -34.54
CA MET A 227 -1.95 -58.13 -33.42
C MET A 227 -3.43 -58.39 -33.72
N ASP A 228 -4.06 -59.20 -32.88
CA ASP A 228 -5.45 -59.64 -33.08
C ASP A 228 -6.41 -58.45 -33.14
N GLY A 229 -7.30 -58.45 -34.13
CA GLY A 229 -8.30 -57.41 -34.37
C GLY A 229 -7.74 -56.07 -34.85
N ASP A 230 -6.44 -55.96 -35.15
CA ASP A 230 -5.85 -54.73 -35.68
C ASP A 230 -6.37 -54.42 -37.10
N VAL A 231 -6.66 -53.16 -37.36
CA VAL A 231 -7.21 -52.69 -38.64
C VAL A 231 -6.40 -51.53 -39.18
N VAL A 232 -5.96 -51.64 -40.45
CA VAL A 232 -5.43 -50.52 -41.22
C VAL A 232 -6.26 -50.36 -42.49
N ALA A 233 -7.15 -49.37 -42.55
CA ALA A 233 -8.04 -49.22 -43.69
C ALA A 233 -7.31 -48.81 -45.00
N GLY A 234 -6.11 -48.21 -44.91
CA GLY A 234 -5.23 -47.96 -46.06
C GLY A 234 -4.07 -47.01 -45.75
N GLY A 235 -3.45 -46.45 -46.80
CA GLY A 235 -2.36 -45.45 -46.68
C GLY A 235 -0.97 -46.00 -47.02
N VAL A 236 0.08 -45.40 -46.47
CA VAL A 236 1.48 -45.75 -46.76
C VAL A 236 2.27 -45.95 -45.46
N VAL A 237 2.85 -47.14 -45.28
CA VAL A 237 3.76 -47.49 -44.17
C VAL A 237 3.13 -47.29 -42.79
N ASN A 238 1.83 -47.59 -42.64
CA ASN A 238 1.17 -47.55 -41.33
C ASN A 238 1.34 -48.89 -40.60
N THR A 239 1.51 -48.86 -39.28
CA THR A 239 1.67 -50.07 -38.46
C THR A 239 0.69 -50.07 -37.31
N ALA A 240 -0.25 -51.00 -37.33
CA ALA A 240 -1.09 -51.34 -36.18
C ALA A 240 -0.50 -52.54 -35.43
N ASN A 241 -0.21 -52.37 -34.15
CA ASN A 241 0.42 -53.38 -33.29
C ASN A 241 -0.04 -53.24 -31.83
N GLY A 242 -1.33 -53.03 -31.62
CA GLY A 242 -1.91 -52.77 -30.30
C GLY A 242 -2.81 -53.88 -29.77
N GLY A 243 -3.43 -54.64 -30.67
CA GLY A 243 -4.55 -55.54 -30.37
C GLY A 243 -5.86 -54.75 -30.33
N ASN A 244 -6.74 -55.00 -31.29
CA ASN A 244 -7.96 -54.23 -31.57
C ASN A 244 -7.71 -52.74 -31.88
N SER A 245 -6.53 -52.39 -32.40
CA SER A 245 -6.18 -51.01 -32.75
C SER A 245 -6.58 -50.66 -34.18
N PHE A 246 -6.86 -49.38 -34.46
CA PHE A 246 -7.37 -48.92 -35.76
C PHE A 246 -6.54 -47.78 -36.32
N ILE A 247 -6.16 -47.87 -37.60
CA ILE A 247 -5.59 -46.78 -38.39
C ILE A 247 -6.45 -46.56 -39.64
N GLY A 248 -7.03 -45.36 -39.76
CA GLY A 248 -7.94 -45.03 -40.87
C GLY A 248 -7.23 -44.81 -42.21
N SER A 249 -6.11 -44.06 -42.22
CA SER A 249 -5.29 -43.82 -43.42
C SER A 249 -3.96 -43.13 -43.05
N GLY A 250 -3.27 -42.57 -44.04
CA GLY A 250 -2.14 -41.65 -43.84
C GLY A 250 -0.77 -42.24 -44.11
N PHE A 251 0.27 -41.58 -43.60
CA PHE A 251 1.66 -41.94 -43.81
C PHE A 251 2.39 -42.16 -42.47
N LEU A 252 2.97 -43.35 -42.29
CA LEU A 252 3.85 -43.64 -41.15
C LEU A 252 3.19 -43.47 -39.77
N ASN A 253 1.92 -43.85 -39.65
CA ASN A 253 1.21 -43.86 -38.37
C ASN A 253 1.43 -45.19 -37.63
N ASN A 254 1.47 -45.15 -36.31
CA ASN A 254 1.82 -46.31 -35.49
C ASN A 254 0.94 -46.45 -34.22
N THR A 255 0.13 -47.50 -34.15
CA THR A 255 -0.61 -47.87 -32.92
C THR A 255 0.11 -49.00 -32.19
N THR A 256 0.26 -48.87 -30.88
CA THR A 256 0.89 -49.87 -29.99
C THR A 256 0.11 -50.13 -28.70
N GLY A 257 -0.87 -49.27 -28.38
CA GLY A 257 -1.78 -49.51 -27.27
C GLY A 257 -2.98 -50.34 -27.70
N SER A 258 -3.49 -51.19 -26.82
CA SER A 258 -4.70 -51.96 -27.10
C SER A 258 -5.92 -51.05 -27.25
N HIS A 259 -6.79 -51.33 -28.24
CA HIS A 259 -7.95 -50.50 -28.57
C HIS A 259 -7.60 -49.04 -28.92
N SER A 260 -6.37 -48.76 -29.33
CA SER A 260 -5.96 -47.41 -29.72
C SER A 260 -6.39 -47.07 -31.14
N VAL A 261 -6.64 -45.79 -31.40
CA VAL A 261 -7.20 -45.30 -32.66
C VAL A 261 -6.35 -44.18 -33.23
N ILE A 262 -6.00 -44.27 -34.51
CA ILE A 262 -5.48 -43.15 -35.31
C ILE A 262 -6.41 -42.93 -36.50
N GLY A 263 -7.08 -41.79 -36.57
CA GLY A 263 -7.98 -41.47 -37.68
C GLY A 263 -7.24 -41.32 -39.02
N GLY A 264 -6.04 -40.74 -39.01
CA GLY A 264 -5.16 -40.65 -40.17
C GLY A 264 -3.95 -39.72 -39.94
N GLY A 265 -3.46 -39.07 -41.00
CA GLY A 265 -2.39 -38.07 -40.92
C GLY A 265 -0.98 -38.62 -41.16
N GLU A 266 0.04 -37.93 -40.65
CA GLU A 266 1.46 -38.26 -40.87
C GLU A 266 2.19 -38.47 -39.52
N LEU A 267 2.99 -39.53 -39.38
CA LEU A 267 3.88 -39.73 -38.22
C LEU A 267 3.18 -39.75 -36.84
N ASN A 268 1.89 -40.07 -36.78
CA ASN A 268 1.15 -40.10 -35.52
C ASN A 268 1.39 -41.40 -34.75
N LYS A 269 1.38 -41.34 -33.42
CA LYS A 269 1.59 -42.50 -32.54
C LYS A 269 0.54 -42.59 -31.43
N ALA A 270 -0.14 -43.71 -31.31
CA ALA A 270 -1.07 -44.00 -30.22
C ALA A 270 -0.58 -45.24 -29.44
N SER A 271 0.02 -45.02 -28.27
CA SER A 271 0.69 -46.07 -27.47
C SER A 271 -0.02 -46.41 -26.17
N GLY A 272 -0.89 -45.54 -25.65
CA GLY A 272 -1.68 -45.87 -24.48
C GLY A 272 -2.85 -46.78 -24.84
N ASN A 273 -3.25 -47.68 -23.95
CA ASN A 273 -4.48 -48.45 -24.19
C ASN A 273 -5.68 -47.48 -24.22
N TYR A 274 -6.60 -47.71 -25.15
CA TYR A 274 -7.75 -46.85 -25.44
C TYR A 274 -7.36 -45.40 -25.81
N SER A 275 -6.12 -45.16 -26.24
CA SER A 275 -5.68 -43.82 -26.66
C SER A 275 -6.16 -43.48 -28.07
N THR A 276 -6.43 -42.20 -28.33
CA THR A 276 -6.94 -41.72 -29.62
C THR A 276 -6.10 -40.59 -30.18
N VAL A 277 -5.72 -40.68 -31.44
CA VAL A 277 -5.22 -39.56 -32.25
C VAL A 277 -6.16 -39.32 -33.42
N GLY A 278 -6.83 -38.18 -33.48
CA GLY A 278 -7.78 -37.91 -34.56
C GLY A 278 -7.11 -37.75 -35.94
N GLY A 279 -5.90 -37.16 -35.97
CA GLY A 279 -5.09 -37.00 -37.19
C GLY A 279 -3.94 -36.02 -37.00
N GLY A 280 -3.54 -35.30 -38.07
CA GLY A 280 -2.49 -34.29 -38.03
C GLY A 280 -1.08 -34.83 -38.30
N ARG A 281 -0.03 -34.14 -37.83
CA ARG A 281 1.37 -34.54 -38.04
C ARG A 281 2.16 -34.71 -36.73
N GLY A 282 2.69 -35.91 -36.49
CA GLY A 282 3.62 -36.19 -35.39
C GLY A 282 3.00 -36.29 -34.01
N ASN A 283 1.66 -36.33 -33.89
CA ASN A 283 0.96 -36.33 -32.61
C ASN A 283 1.14 -37.66 -31.86
N LYS A 284 1.28 -37.59 -30.53
CA LYS A 284 1.54 -38.76 -29.68
C LYS A 284 0.56 -38.84 -28.52
N ALA A 285 -0.28 -39.86 -28.50
CA ALA A 285 -1.15 -40.22 -27.38
C ALA A 285 -0.57 -41.45 -26.66
N ILE A 286 0.10 -41.25 -25.52
CA ILE A 286 0.94 -42.25 -24.84
C ILE A 286 0.28 -42.75 -23.55
N GLY A 287 -0.40 -41.87 -22.81
CA GLY A 287 -1.05 -42.26 -21.56
C GLY A 287 -2.29 -43.13 -21.78
N LEU A 288 -2.69 -43.90 -20.76
CA LEU A 288 -3.93 -44.67 -20.78
C LEU A 288 -5.14 -43.73 -21.01
N PHE A 289 -6.05 -44.07 -21.92
CA PHE A 289 -7.19 -43.21 -22.31
C PHE A 289 -6.81 -41.79 -22.79
N SER A 290 -5.56 -41.55 -23.18
CA SER A 290 -5.14 -40.23 -23.65
C SER A 290 -5.68 -39.89 -25.04
N THR A 291 -5.97 -38.62 -25.28
CA THR A 291 -6.53 -38.15 -26.56
C THR A 291 -5.73 -36.98 -27.13
N VAL A 292 -5.40 -37.04 -28.42
CA VAL A 292 -4.95 -35.88 -29.21
C VAL A 292 -5.87 -35.74 -30.42
N ALA A 293 -6.76 -34.74 -30.43
CA ALA A 293 -7.75 -34.61 -31.50
C ALA A 293 -7.13 -34.28 -32.87
N GLY A 294 -5.98 -33.60 -32.91
CA GLY A 294 -5.26 -33.31 -34.15
C GLY A 294 -4.14 -32.28 -33.99
N GLY A 295 -3.83 -31.54 -35.06
CA GLY A 295 -2.76 -30.53 -35.10
C GLY A 295 -1.37 -31.12 -35.33
N GLY A 296 -0.35 -30.53 -34.72
CA GLY A 296 1.05 -30.95 -34.83
C GLY A 296 1.91 -29.96 -35.62
N GLY A 297 3.17 -30.33 -35.83
CA GLY A 297 4.16 -29.44 -36.45
C GLY A 297 5.13 -30.15 -37.38
N SER A 298 6.01 -29.36 -37.99
CA SER A 298 6.94 -29.83 -39.03
C SER A 298 8.09 -30.67 -38.45
N SER A 299 8.34 -30.57 -37.15
CA SER A 299 9.47 -31.18 -36.44
C SER A 299 9.01 -32.02 -35.24
N ASN A 300 9.89 -32.89 -34.75
CA ASN A 300 9.65 -33.66 -33.52
C ASN A 300 9.46 -32.78 -32.28
N ALA A 301 10.04 -31.57 -32.27
CA ALA A 301 9.91 -30.61 -31.17
C ALA A 301 8.52 -29.95 -31.11
N ASP A 302 7.82 -29.92 -32.24
CA ASP A 302 6.52 -29.26 -32.39
C ASP A 302 5.33 -30.25 -32.30
N THR A 303 5.57 -31.44 -31.78
CA THR A 303 4.56 -32.51 -31.68
C THR A 303 3.65 -32.30 -30.47
N ASN A 304 2.35 -32.54 -30.63
CA ASN A 304 1.45 -32.62 -29.47
C ASN A 304 1.64 -33.98 -28.79
N ARG A 305 1.83 -33.99 -27.47
CA ARG A 305 2.18 -35.17 -26.69
C ARG A 305 1.29 -35.25 -25.45
N ALA A 306 0.30 -36.15 -25.48
CA ALA A 306 -0.55 -36.49 -24.35
C ALA A 306 0.01 -37.74 -23.65
N GLN A 307 0.79 -37.54 -22.58
CA GLN A 307 1.56 -38.60 -21.92
C GLN A 307 0.95 -39.08 -20.60
N GLY A 308 0.27 -38.21 -19.85
CA GLY A 308 -0.39 -38.64 -18.63
C GLY A 308 -1.66 -39.45 -18.90
N ASN A 309 -2.04 -40.29 -17.94
CA ASN A 309 -3.28 -41.06 -18.03
C ASN A 309 -4.48 -40.10 -18.04
N TYR A 310 -5.50 -40.39 -18.84
CA TYR A 310 -6.69 -39.55 -19.02
C TYR A 310 -6.39 -38.13 -19.50
N SER A 311 -5.20 -37.88 -20.08
CA SER A 311 -4.83 -36.56 -20.60
C SER A 311 -5.45 -36.28 -21.97
N SER A 312 -5.77 -35.01 -22.25
CA SER A 312 -6.37 -34.62 -23.52
C SER A 312 -5.74 -33.37 -24.11
N ILE A 313 -5.47 -33.39 -25.42
CA ILE A 313 -5.04 -32.23 -26.21
C ILE A 313 -6.01 -32.04 -27.38
N SER A 314 -6.74 -30.93 -27.42
CA SER A 314 -7.74 -30.70 -28.48
C SER A 314 -7.12 -30.25 -29.82
N GLY A 315 -5.84 -29.86 -29.86
CA GLY A 315 -5.13 -29.51 -31.10
C GLY A 315 -3.90 -28.63 -30.87
N GLY A 316 -3.55 -27.82 -31.88
CA GLY A 316 -2.43 -26.87 -31.81
C GLY A 316 -1.07 -27.47 -32.21
N ARG A 317 0.02 -26.86 -31.77
CA ARG A 317 1.41 -27.26 -32.12
C ARG A 317 2.30 -27.30 -30.87
N GLY A 318 3.04 -28.39 -30.66
CA GLY A 318 4.05 -28.51 -29.60
C GLY A 318 3.49 -28.59 -28.17
N ASN A 319 2.23 -28.95 -27.97
CA ASN A 319 1.62 -29.00 -26.64
C ASN A 319 1.99 -30.29 -25.89
N PHE A 320 2.26 -30.20 -24.58
CA PHE A 320 2.69 -31.33 -23.76
C PHE A 320 1.80 -31.49 -22.51
N ALA A 321 0.96 -32.53 -22.51
CA ALA A 321 0.10 -32.91 -21.39
C ALA A 321 0.73 -34.11 -20.66
N GLY A 322 1.61 -33.82 -19.69
CA GLY A 322 2.46 -34.79 -19.00
C GLY A 322 1.84 -35.43 -17.75
N GLY A 323 0.96 -34.71 -17.05
CA GLY A 323 0.33 -35.16 -15.80
C GLY A 323 -0.94 -35.99 -16.01
N GLU A 324 -1.35 -36.74 -14.97
CA GLU A 324 -2.63 -37.44 -14.97
C GLU A 324 -3.82 -36.46 -15.04
N SER A 325 -4.83 -36.78 -15.85
CA SER A 325 -6.05 -35.97 -16.03
C SER A 325 -5.80 -34.52 -16.46
N THR A 326 -4.68 -34.24 -17.14
CA THR A 326 -4.37 -32.89 -17.64
C THR A 326 -5.09 -32.58 -18.94
N VAL A 327 -5.50 -31.32 -19.11
CA VAL A 327 -6.22 -30.85 -20.30
C VAL A 327 -5.48 -29.68 -20.96
N ILE A 328 -5.22 -29.80 -22.26
CA ILE A 328 -4.78 -28.67 -23.09
C ILE A 328 -5.78 -28.44 -24.23
N GLY A 329 -6.50 -27.32 -24.20
CA GLY A 329 -7.51 -26.99 -25.21
C GLY A 329 -6.93 -26.59 -26.58
N GLY A 330 -5.62 -26.34 -26.68
CA GLY A 330 -4.92 -26.09 -27.96
C GLY A 330 -3.76 -25.11 -27.81
N GLY A 331 -3.46 -24.36 -28.88
CA GLY A 331 -2.44 -23.32 -28.88
C GLY A 331 -1.04 -23.79 -29.30
N PHE A 332 0.00 -23.07 -28.90
CA PHE A 332 1.40 -23.36 -29.28
C PHE A 332 2.31 -23.54 -28.06
N THR A 333 2.98 -24.69 -27.92
CA THR A 333 3.98 -24.95 -26.87
C THR A 333 3.50 -24.79 -25.42
N ASN A 334 2.25 -25.17 -25.14
CA ASN A 334 1.74 -25.20 -23.78
C ASN A 334 2.13 -26.50 -23.07
N SER A 335 2.41 -26.44 -21.77
CA SER A 335 2.77 -27.59 -20.94
C SER A 335 1.89 -27.70 -19.70
N ALA A 336 1.32 -28.88 -19.44
CA ALA A 336 0.58 -29.22 -18.23
C ALA A 336 1.23 -30.48 -17.62
N LEU A 337 1.91 -30.33 -16.49
CA LEU A 337 2.92 -31.30 -16.04
C LEU A 337 2.47 -32.20 -14.89
N THR A 338 1.52 -31.74 -14.07
CA THR A 338 1.09 -32.43 -12.86
C THR A 338 -0.42 -32.72 -12.86
N VAL A 339 -0.89 -33.49 -11.88
CA VAL A 339 -2.26 -34.01 -11.86
C VAL A 339 -3.32 -32.90 -11.95
N GLY A 340 -4.28 -33.05 -12.86
CA GLY A 340 -5.43 -32.16 -13.01
C GLY A 340 -5.09 -30.75 -13.52
N ASP A 341 -3.87 -30.50 -14.00
CA ASP A 341 -3.49 -29.22 -14.57
C ASP A 341 -4.23 -28.93 -15.88
N VAL A 342 -4.66 -27.68 -16.07
CA VAL A 342 -5.45 -27.26 -17.23
C VAL A 342 -4.86 -26.03 -17.90
N VAL A 343 -4.68 -26.11 -19.23
CA VAL A 343 -4.42 -24.96 -20.10
C VAL A 343 -5.53 -24.89 -21.15
N VAL A 344 -6.37 -23.87 -21.12
CA VAL A 344 -7.46 -23.76 -22.11
C VAL A 344 -6.93 -23.37 -23.49
N GLY A 345 -5.88 -22.55 -23.58
CA GLY A 345 -5.22 -22.19 -24.85
C GLY A 345 -4.07 -21.19 -24.69
N GLY A 346 -3.69 -20.51 -25.76
CA GLY A 346 -2.58 -19.53 -25.76
C GLY A 346 -1.25 -20.11 -26.22
N GLY A 347 -0.12 -19.52 -25.81
CA GLY A 347 1.20 -20.04 -26.20
C GLY A 347 2.26 -19.94 -25.11
N GLU A 348 3.18 -20.91 -25.10
CA GLU A 348 4.29 -21.00 -24.14
C GLU A 348 3.84 -20.96 -22.67
N ASN A 349 2.61 -21.38 -22.36
CA ASN A 349 2.12 -21.42 -20.97
C ASN A 349 2.55 -22.72 -20.28
N GLU A 350 2.88 -22.65 -19.00
CA GLU A 350 3.29 -23.78 -18.18
C GLU A 350 2.45 -23.88 -16.92
N VAL A 351 1.89 -25.06 -16.68
CA VAL A 351 1.16 -25.41 -15.46
C VAL A 351 1.83 -26.61 -14.81
N ASN A 352 2.21 -26.47 -13.56
CA ASN A 352 3.04 -27.43 -12.82
C ASN A 352 2.81 -27.35 -11.31
N GLY A 353 1.54 -27.32 -10.89
CA GLY A 353 1.17 -27.08 -9.48
C GLY A 353 0.31 -28.17 -8.85
N GLY A 354 -0.43 -28.92 -9.65
CA GLY A 354 -1.48 -29.83 -9.21
C GLY A 354 -2.80 -29.07 -9.13
N TYR A 355 -3.75 -29.44 -9.99
CA TYR A 355 -5.03 -28.75 -10.15
C TYR A 355 -4.88 -27.25 -10.46
N ALA A 356 -3.76 -26.83 -11.06
CA ALA A 356 -3.52 -25.46 -11.44
C ALA A 356 -4.13 -25.15 -12.82
N PHE A 357 -4.38 -23.88 -13.10
CA PHE A 357 -5.18 -23.45 -14.25
C PHE A 357 -4.59 -22.25 -14.96
N ILE A 358 -4.48 -22.32 -16.29
CA ILE A 358 -4.25 -21.18 -17.17
C ILE A 358 -5.36 -21.10 -18.22
N GLY A 359 -6.08 -19.97 -18.22
CA GLY A 359 -7.20 -19.74 -19.14
C GLY A 359 -6.79 -19.33 -20.57
N SER A 360 -5.74 -18.53 -20.72
CA SER A 360 -5.19 -18.13 -22.03
C SER A 360 -3.85 -17.40 -21.86
N GLY A 361 -3.36 -16.78 -22.93
CA GLY A 361 -2.26 -15.82 -22.87
C GLY A 361 -0.93 -16.38 -23.36
N PHE A 362 0.16 -15.67 -23.06
CA PHE A 362 1.49 -16.01 -23.54
C PHE A 362 2.52 -16.07 -22.41
N ARG A 363 3.29 -17.15 -22.28
CA ARG A 363 4.35 -17.29 -21.25
C ARG A 363 3.87 -17.19 -19.80
N ASN A 364 2.65 -17.62 -19.49
CA ASN A 364 2.20 -17.64 -18.10
C ASN A 364 2.67 -18.92 -17.39
N HIS A 365 3.04 -18.82 -16.11
CA HIS A 365 3.51 -19.93 -15.29
C HIS A 365 2.67 -20.07 -14.02
N ALA A 366 1.86 -21.14 -13.92
CA ALA A 366 1.10 -21.50 -12.73
C ALA A 366 1.77 -22.72 -12.05
N LEU A 367 2.58 -22.46 -11.03
CA LEU A 367 3.61 -23.38 -10.52
C LEU A 367 3.30 -23.97 -9.14
N ALA A 368 2.14 -23.70 -8.57
CA ALA A 368 1.75 -24.17 -7.25
C ALA A 368 0.32 -24.71 -7.24
N THR A 369 0.00 -25.53 -6.23
CA THR A 369 -1.29 -26.22 -6.14
C THR A 369 -2.46 -25.24 -6.17
N MET A 370 -3.41 -25.48 -7.06
CA MET A 370 -4.58 -24.63 -7.30
C MET A 370 -4.25 -23.18 -7.70
N ALA A 371 -3.02 -22.90 -8.17
CA ALA A 371 -2.69 -21.59 -8.73
C ALA A 371 -3.48 -21.33 -10.02
N THR A 372 -4.02 -20.13 -10.17
CA THR A 372 -4.92 -19.78 -11.27
C THR A 372 -4.42 -18.51 -11.96
N ILE A 373 -4.27 -18.56 -13.28
CA ILE A 373 -4.02 -17.39 -14.13
C ILE A 373 -5.09 -17.37 -15.23
N CYS A 374 -6.00 -16.40 -15.23
CA CYS A 374 -7.06 -16.40 -16.25
C CYS A 374 -6.55 -15.99 -17.64
N GLY A 375 -5.49 -15.18 -17.73
CA GLY A 375 -4.86 -14.78 -18.99
C GLY A 375 -3.68 -13.81 -18.84
N GLY A 376 -3.32 -13.13 -19.93
CA GLY A 376 -2.25 -12.12 -19.95
C GLY A 376 -0.92 -12.67 -20.48
N THR A 377 0.18 -11.96 -20.19
CA THR A 377 1.51 -12.30 -20.70
C THR A 377 2.56 -12.30 -19.59
N SER A 378 3.36 -13.37 -19.52
CA SER A 378 4.51 -13.47 -18.60
C SER A 378 4.14 -13.38 -17.11
N ASN A 379 2.92 -13.79 -16.73
CA ASN A 379 2.51 -13.80 -15.32
C ASN A 379 2.98 -15.07 -14.61
N ILE A 380 3.30 -14.96 -13.32
CA ILE A 380 3.80 -16.06 -12.49
C ILE A 380 2.93 -16.19 -11.24
N ALA A 381 2.25 -17.31 -11.07
CA ALA A 381 1.52 -17.68 -9.86
C ALA A 381 2.19 -18.91 -9.23
N SER A 382 2.96 -18.69 -8.17
CA SER A 382 3.77 -19.72 -7.50
C SER A 382 3.45 -19.89 -6.01
N GLY A 383 2.50 -19.11 -5.47
CA GLY A 383 1.90 -19.38 -4.17
C GLY A 383 0.76 -20.40 -4.27
N GLY A 384 0.59 -21.24 -3.25
CA GLY A 384 -0.56 -22.17 -3.20
C GLY A 384 -1.88 -21.40 -3.19
N ARG A 385 -2.80 -21.73 -4.11
CA ARG A 385 -4.07 -21.02 -4.35
C ARG A 385 -3.91 -19.55 -4.76
N ALA A 386 -2.76 -19.16 -5.30
CA ALA A 386 -2.57 -17.82 -5.84
C ALA A 386 -3.45 -17.58 -7.07
N PHE A 387 -3.92 -16.33 -7.24
CA PHE A 387 -4.80 -15.94 -8.33
C PHE A 387 -4.26 -14.72 -9.07
N ILE A 388 -4.21 -14.79 -10.39
CA ILE A 388 -3.94 -13.66 -11.28
C ILE A 388 -5.04 -13.55 -12.32
N GLY A 389 -5.77 -12.43 -12.32
CA GLY A 389 -6.84 -12.18 -13.28
C GLY A 389 -6.35 -11.98 -14.72
N SER A 390 -5.38 -11.09 -14.93
CA SER A 390 -4.74 -10.86 -16.24
C SER A 390 -3.52 -9.94 -16.09
N GLY A 391 -2.96 -9.47 -17.20
CA GLY A 391 -1.96 -8.40 -17.23
C GLY A 391 -0.60 -8.84 -17.76
N TYR A 392 0.43 -8.05 -17.46
CA TYR A 392 1.79 -8.26 -17.95
C TYR A 392 2.79 -8.33 -16.80
N ARG A 393 3.53 -9.45 -16.71
CA ARG A 393 4.60 -9.65 -15.71
C ARG A 393 4.17 -9.49 -14.25
N ASN A 394 2.96 -9.94 -13.92
CA ASN A 394 2.50 -9.98 -12.53
C ASN A 394 3.02 -11.22 -11.80
N GLU A 395 3.29 -11.09 -10.51
CA GLU A 395 3.88 -12.14 -9.68
C GLU A 395 3.10 -12.33 -8.37
N ALA A 396 2.39 -13.46 -8.26
CA ALA A 396 1.67 -13.87 -7.06
C ALA A 396 2.37 -15.08 -6.41
N THR A 397 3.24 -14.81 -5.43
CA THR A 397 4.07 -15.82 -4.75
C THR A 397 3.58 -16.16 -3.34
N GLY A 398 2.81 -15.28 -2.70
CA GLY A 398 2.20 -15.58 -1.40
C GLY A 398 1.09 -16.62 -1.53
N SER A 399 0.91 -17.48 -0.53
CA SER A 399 -0.24 -18.39 -0.50
C SER A 399 -1.53 -17.58 -0.41
N HIS A 400 -2.52 -17.90 -1.24
CA HIS A 400 -3.75 -17.11 -1.39
C HIS A 400 -3.51 -15.65 -1.83
N GLY A 401 -2.36 -15.35 -2.44
CA GLY A 401 -2.07 -14.04 -3.03
C GLY A 401 -2.98 -13.76 -4.22
N VAL A 402 -3.57 -12.57 -4.27
CA VAL A 402 -4.53 -12.17 -5.32
C VAL A 402 -4.04 -10.94 -6.07
N ILE A 403 -3.95 -11.09 -7.39
CA ILE A 403 -3.74 -9.98 -8.32
C ILE A 403 -4.93 -9.90 -9.26
N GLY A 404 -5.73 -8.83 -9.18
CA GLY A 404 -6.87 -8.64 -10.07
C GLY A 404 -6.46 -8.36 -11.53
N GLY A 405 -5.33 -7.69 -11.74
CA GLY A 405 -4.72 -7.41 -13.04
C GLY A 405 -3.91 -6.11 -13.07
N GLY A 406 -3.04 -5.96 -14.06
CA GLY A 406 -2.19 -4.77 -14.26
C GLY A 406 -0.80 -5.08 -14.83
N LEU A 407 0.17 -4.20 -14.59
CA LEU A 407 1.55 -4.32 -15.06
C LEU A 407 2.51 -4.42 -13.86
N TYR A 408 3.36 -5.46 -13.85
CA TYR A 408 4.43 -5.67 -12.86
C TYR A 408 3.97 -5.80 -11.40
N ILE A 409 2.70 -6.09 -11.13
CA ILE A 409 2.16 -6.15 -9.77
C ILE A 409 2.74 -7.35 -9.02
N ARG A 410 3.03 -7.16 -7.72
CA ARG A 410 3.56 -8.21 -6.85
C ARG A 410 2.66 -8.41 -5.63
N ALA A 411 2.17 -9.64 -5.45
CA ALA A 411 1.46 -10.11 -4.26
C ALA A 411 2.27 -11.23 -3.61
N ARG A 412 3.18 -10.87 -2.70
CA ARG A 412 4.18 -11.78 -2.13
C ARG A 412 3.89 -12.21 -0.70
N GLY A 413 3.06 -11.47 0.03
CA GLY A 413 2.62 -11.87 1.36
C GLY A 413 1.50 -12.91 1.28
N ASP A 414 1.42 -13.80 2.26
CA ASP A 414 0.28 -14.72 2.35
C ASP A 414 -1.02 -13.92 2.56
N TYR A 415 -2.08 -14.30 1.84
CA TYR A 415 -3.36 -13.59 1.79
C TYR A 415 -3.27 -12.13 1.32
N SER A 416 -2.17 -11.75 0.64
CA SER A 416 -2.02 -10.39 0.13
C SER A 416 -2.87 -10.13 -1.11
N VAL A 417 -3.36 -8.90 -1.25
CA VAL A 417 -4.12 -8.44 -2.41
C VAL A 417 -3.41 -7.25 -3.03
N ALA A 418 -3.17 -7.29 -4.33
CA ALA A 418 -2.61 -6.14 -5.05
C ALA A 418 -3.32 -5.94 -6.40
N VAL A 419 -3.83 -4.74 -6.61
CA VAL A 419 -4.48 -4.32 -7.87
C VAL A 419 -4.00 -2.93 -8.27
N GLY A 420 -4.07 -2.65 -9.56
CA GLY A 420 -3.48 -1.43 -10.12
C GLY A 420 -1.95 -1.47 -10.11
N GLY A 421 -1.32 -0.59 -10.88
CA GLY A 421 0.11 -0.66 -11.21
C GLY A 421 0.25 -0.66 -12.72
N GLY A 422 0.88 0.38 -13.25
CA GLY A 422 0.78 0.74 -14.66
C GLY A 422 1.76 1.81 -15.07
N GLY A 423 3.03 1.61 -14.72
CA GLY A 423 4.16 2.40 -15.23
C GLY A 423 4.81 1.72 -16.42
N LEU A 424 5.75 2.41 -17.05
CA LEU A 424 6.55 1.84 -18.14
C LEU A 424 7.67 0.93 -17.63
N LEU A 425 8.02 1.02 -16.33
CA LEU A 425 9.14 0.34 -15.71
C LEU A 425 8.70 -0.58 -14.57
N GLU A 426 9.50 -1.60 -14.27
CA GLU A 426 9.24 -2.52 -13.16
C GLU A 426 9.36 -1.84 -11.77
N SER A 427 10.10 -0.74 -11.69
CA SER A 427 10.23 0.11 -10.49
C SER A 427 8.92 0.75 -10.04
N ASP A 428 7.92 0.73 -10.92
CA ASP A 428 6.66 1.47 -10.80
C ASP A 428 5.51 0.59 -10.28
N SER A 429 5.85 -0.61 -9.84
CA SER A 429 4.92 -1.67 -9.44
C SER A 429 4.27 -1.43 -8.08
N ASN A 430 3.00 -1.81 -7.97
CA ASN A 430 2.38 -2.04 -6.67
C ASN A 430 2.89 -3.37 -6.10
N SER A 431 3.33 -3.36 -4.85
CA SER A 431 3.94 -4.51 -4.19
C SER A 431 3.39 -4.70 -2.78
N ALA A 432 2.54 -5.70 -2.61
CA ALA A 432 2.01 -6.14 -1.32
C ALA A 432 2.84 -7.34 -0.81
N THR A 433 3.66 -7.13 0.22
CA THR A 433 4.58 -8.15 0.75
C THR A 433 4.29 -8.58 2.17
N GLY A 434 3.54 -7.78 2.94
CA GLY A 434 3.08 -8.15 4.27
C GLY A 434 1.99 -9.23 4.24
N ILE A 435 1.92 -10.05 5.28
CA ILE A 435 0.83 -11.03 5.45
C ILE A 435 -0.48 -10.26 5.63
N HIS A 436 -1.56 -10.66 4.94
CA HIS A 436 -2.84 -9.95 4.91
C HIS A 436 -2.76 -8.48 4.43
N SER A 437 -1.68 -8.08 3.74
CA SER A 437 -1.57 -6.71 3.26
C SER A 437 -2.37 -6.48 1.97
N ALA A 438 -2.87 -5.27 1.78
CA ALA A 438 -3.73 -4.95 0.64
C ALA A 438 -3.32 -3.64 -0.04
N ILE A 439 -3.22 -3.67 -1.36
CA ILE A 439 -3.15 -2.49 -2.24
C ILE A 439 -4.34 -2.54 -3.17
N LEU A 440 -5.29 -1.61 -3.00
CA LEU A 440 -6.57 -1.61 -3.72
C LEU A 440 -6.56 -0.76 -5.00
N GLY A 441 -5.45 -0.07 -5.29
CA GLY A 441 -5.26 0.67 -6.53
C GLY A 441 -4.01 1.55 -6.54
N GLY A 442 -3.97 2.49 -7.48
CA GLY A 442 -2.87 3.43 -7.62
C GLY A 442 -1.65 2.86 -8.31
N HIS A 443 -0.50 3.49 -8.10
CA HIS A 443 0.75 3.23 -8.81
C HIS A 443 1.96 3.32 -7.87
N GLN A 444 2.91 2.38 -8.00
CA GLN A 444 4.15 2.35 -7.21
C GLN A 444 3.97 2.32 -5.69
N ASN A 445 2.88 1.73 -5.20
CA ASN A 445 2.59 1.62 -3.78
C ASN A 445 3.26 0.37 -3.17
N PHE A 446 3.70 0.46 -1.91
CA PHE A 446 4.35 -0.63 -1.19
C PHE A 446 3.66 -0.92 0.15
N ALA A 447 3.07 -2.11 0.28
CA ALA A 447 2.41 -2.56 1.50
C ALA A 447 3.19 -3.72 2.15
N GLY A 448 4.17 -3.36 2.98
CA GLY A 448 5.13 -4.28 3.59
C GLY A 448 4.77 -4.76 4.98
N GLY A 449 3.96 -4.01 5.73
CA GLY A 449 3.53 -4.39 7.08
C GLY A 449 2.46 -5.49 7.09
N GLU A 450 2.42 -6.28 8.16
CA GLU A 450 1.32 -7.23 8.38
C GLU A 450 -0.02 -6.50 8.51
N SER A 451 -1.07 -6.97 7.84
CA SER A 451 -2.40 -6.33 7.82
C SER A 451 -2.37 -4.85 7.43
N SER A 452 -1.33 -4.40 6.68
CA SER A 452 -1.23 -3.02 6.23
C SER A 452 -2.03 -2.78 4.96
N VAL A 453 -2.60 -1.58 4.82
CA VAL A 453 -3.52 -1.27 3.71
C VAL A 453 -3.15 0.03 3.02
N ILE A 454 -3.06 -0.01 1.69
CA ILE A 454 -3.02 1.16 0.84
C ILE A 454 -4.23 1.13 -0.09
N VAL A 455 -5.14 2.09 0.05
CA VAL A 455 -6.35 2.12 -0.80
C VAL A 455 -6.03 2.60 -2.22
N GLY A 456 -5.11 3.56 -2.38
CA GLY A 456 -4.65 4.02 -3.69
C GLY A 456 -3.56 5.10 -3.62
N GLY A 457 -3.40 5.85 -4.71
CA GLY A 457 -2.42 6.95 -4.82
C GLY A 457 -1.10 6.56 -5.49
N LEU A 458 -0.06 7.40 -5.34
CA LEU A 458 1.23 7.25 -6.00
C LEU A 458 2.37 7.15 -4.98
N MET A 459 3.23 6.14 -5.07
CA MET A 459 4.43 6.03 -4.21
C MET A 459 4.14 6.04 -2.69
N ASN A 460 2.98 5.54 -2.26
CA ASN A 460 2.67 5.42 -0.84
C ASN A 460 3.29 4.15 -0.25
N ARG A 461 3.70 4.20 1.01
CA ARG A 461 4.33 3.09 1.72
C ARG A 461 3.66 2.85 3.07
N THR A 462 3.49 1.57 3.42
CA THR A 462 3.13 1.10 4.75
C THR A 462 4.12 0.01 5.14
N ASN A 463 4.81 0.16 6.27
CA ASN A 463 5.95 -0.70 6.61
C ASN A 463 5.73 -1.55 7.86
N ILE A 464 4.87 -1.13 8.79
CA ILE A 464 4.65 -1.79 10.07
C ILE A 464 3.21 -2.32 10.17
N ILE A 465 2.98 -3.25 11.10
CA ILE A 465 1.69 -3.88 11.34
C ILE A 465 0.54 -2.87 11.46
N GLY A 466 -0.54 -3.11 10.72
CA GLY A 466 -1.78 -2.32 10.80
C GLY A 466 -1.68 -0.88 10.28
N ASP A 467 -0.57 -0.50 9.64
CA ASP A 467 -0.43 0.81 9.03
C ASP A 467 -1.39 0.97 7.84
N ALA A 468 -1.98 2.16 7.71
CA ALA A 468 -2.98 2.44 6.67
C ALA A 468 -2.73 3.78 5.97
N VAL A 469 -2.76 3.75 4.64
CA VAL A 469 -2.75 4.96 3.79
C VAL A 469 -3.95 4.93 2.85
N VAL A 470 -4.82 5.94 2.92
CA VAL A 470 -6.02 5.98 2.07
C VAL A 470 -5.72 6.49 0.66
N GLY A 471 -4.76 7.41 0.50
CA GLY A 471 -4.43 7.93 -0.83
C GLY A 471 -3.29 8.95 -0.82
N GLY A 472 -3.31 9.86 -1.79
CA GLY A 472 -2.28 10.88 -1.93
C GLY A 472 -1.01 10.36 -2.62
N ALA A 473 0.10 11.08 -2.47
CA ALA A 473 1.38 10.69 -3.05
C ALA A 473 2.54 10.81 -2.07
N GLU A 474 3.50 9.89 -2.18
CA GLU A 474 4.74 9.85 -1.37
C GLU A 474 4.49 9.79 0.16
N ASN A 475 3.35 9.28 0.61
CA ASN A 475 3.07 9.16 2.04
C ASN A 475 3.71 7.88 2.60
N ASP A 476 4.35 7.97 3.77
CA ASP A 476 5.03 6.86 4.43
C ASP A 476 4.47 6.63 5.84
N ALA A 477 3.74 5.53 6.01
CA ALA A 477 3.29 5.07 7.31
C ALA A 477 4.22 3.97 7.85
N ASN A 478 4.83 4.26 9.00
CA ASN A 478 5.90 3.45 9.57
C ASN A 478 5.93 3.55 11.12
N GLY A 479 4.75 3.49 11.76
CA GLY A 479 4.62 3.64 13.21
C GLY A 479 4.01 2.42 13.92
N GLY A 480 3.29 1.56 13.21
CA GLY A 480 2.47 0.50 13.77
C GLY A 480 1.11 1.05 14.17
N TYR A 481 0.07 0.57 13.49
CA TYR A 481 -1.29 1.11 13.52
C TYR A 481 -1.35 2.61 13.18
N ALA A 482 -0.38 3.10 12.39
CA ALA A 482 -0.35 4.49 11.97
C ALA A 482 -1.31 4.74 10.79
N PHE A 483 -1.85 5.94 10.69
CA PHE A 483 -2.84 6.30 9.68
C PHE A 483 -2.46 7.57 8.94
N ILE A 484 -2.48 7.51 7.60
CA ILE A 484 -2.42 8.68 6.73
C ILE A 484 -3.65 8.73 5.83
N GLY A 485 -4.47 9.77 5.99
CA GLY A 485 -5.71 9.93 5.22
C GLY A 485 -5.48 10.36 3.76
N GLY A 486 -4.33 10.96 3.45
CA GLY A 486 -3.94 11.35 2.09
C GLY A 486 -2.91 12.47 2.08
N GLY A 487 -2.90 13.28 1.01
CA GLY A 487 -1.98 14.41 0.87
C GLY A 487 -0.66 14.05 0.19
N PHE A 488 0.38 14.85 0.40
CA PHE A 488 1.68 14.69 -0.26
C PHE A 488 2.83 14.62 0.74
N SER A 489 3.67 13.59 0.66
CA SER A 489 4.91 13.46 1.44
C SER A 489 4.72 13.51 2.97
N ASN A 490 3.61 12.98 3.48
CA ASN A 490 3.38 12.89 4.92
C ASN A 490 4.03 11.62 5.50
N GLN A 491 4.57 11.72 6.71
CA GLN A 491 5.29 10.62 7.36
C GLN A 491 4.80 10.39 8.79
N THR A 492 4.49 9.15 9.12
CA THR A 492 4.17 8.73 10.49
C THR A 492 5.20 7.72 10.98
N LEU A 493 5.84 8.00 12.12
CA LEU A 493 6.84 7.13 12.75
C LEU A 493 6.41 6.66 14.15
N GLY A 494 5.45 7.35 14.77
CA GLY A 494 4.92 7.00 16.08
C GLY A 494 3.82 5.94 16.01
N SER A 495 3.76 5.04 16.98
CA SER A 495 2.67 4.07 17.07
C SER A 495 1.32 4.76 17.28
N GLN A 496 0.31 4.34 16.52
CA GLN A 496 -1.02 4.93 16.51
C GLN A 496 -1.03 6.43 16.14
N ALA A 497 0.03 6.92 15.49
CA ALA A 497 0.07 8.31 15.00
C ALA A 497 -0.87 8.49 13.81
N VAL A 498 -1.47 9.68 13.73
CA VAL A 498 -2.48 10.01 12.72
C VAL A 498 -2.09 11.29 12.00
N ILE A 499 -2.04 11.24 10.68
CA ILE A 499 -2.02 12.42 9.81
C ILE A 499 -3.26 12.35 8.90
N ALA A 500 -4.27 13.18 9.14
CA ALA A 500 -5.48 13.10 8.32
C ALA A 500 -5.26 13.60 6.87
N GLY A 501 -4.26 14.47 6.64
CA GLY A 501 -3.81 14.86 5.30
C GLY A 501 -2.76 15.98 5.32
N GLY A 502 -2.72 16.77 4.24
CA GLY A 502 -1.81 17.91 4.09
C GLY A 502 -0.53 17.59 3.31
N ASN A 503 0.52 18.38 3.52
CA ASN A 503 1.76 18.28 2.76
C ASN A 503 2.99 18.34 3.67
N ASN A 504 3.90 17.38 3.55
CA ASN A 504 5.16 17.31 4.31
C ASN A 504 4.97 17.29 5.84
N ASN A 505 3.88 16.73 6.36
CA ASN A 505 3.67 16.63 7.81
C ASN A 505 4.40 15.41 8.39
N LEU A 506 4.94 15.54 9.59
CA LEU A 506 5.72 14.51 10.29
C LEU A 506 5.17 14.26 11.69
N ALA A 507 4.64 13.06 11.93
CA ALA A 507 4.16 12.64 13.25
C ALA A 507 5.07 11.54 13.83
N VAL A 508 5.92 11.90 14.80
CA VAL A 508 6.92 11.00 15.41
C VAL A 508 6.47 10.46 16.76
N GLY A 509 5.74 11.25 17.55
CA GLY A 509 5.28 10.82 18.87
C GLY A 509 4.23 9.71 18.80
N GLY A 510 4.23 8.80 19.77
CA GLY A 510 3.16 7.81 19.92
C GLY A 510 1.82 8.52 20.14
N ARG A 511 0.79 8.12 19.40
CA ARG A 511 -0.55 8.75 19.40
C ARG A 511 -0.52 10.25 19.07
N ALA A 512 0.52 10.72 18.37
CA ALA A 512 0.55 12.08 17.85
C ALA A 512 -0.53 12.27 16.77
N PHE A 513 -1.09 13.47 16.71
CA PHE A 513 -2.14 13.81 15.77
C PHE A 513 -1.78 15.07 14.99
N ILE A 514 -1.81 14.98 13.66
CA ILE A 514 -1.79 16.11 12.75
C ILE A 514 -3.05 16.08 11.90
N GLY A 515 -3.87 17.13 11.97
CA GLY A 515 -5.10 17.20 11.17
C GLY A 515 -4.81 17.46 9.69
N SER A 516 -4.04 18.50 9.37
CA SER A 516 -3.62 18.84 8.01
C SER A 516 -2.49 19.88 8.04
N GLY A 517 -2.33 20.64 6.96
CA GLY A 517 -1.41 21.77 6.87
C GLY A 517 -0.11 21.42 6.16
N TYR A 518 0.89 22.28 6.33
CA TYR A 518 2.17 22.20 5.63
C TYR A 518 3.34 22.13 6.61
N ARG A 519 4.20 21.11 6.50
CA ARG A 519 5.42 20.98 7.32
C ARG A 519 5.21 21.03 8.84
N ASN A 520 4.10 20.51 9.33
CA ASN A 520 3.88 20.39 10.77
C ASN A 520 4.61 19.16 11.34
N GLU A 521 5.16 19.29 12.55
CA GLU A 521 5.94 18.25 13.24
C GLU A 521 5.36 17.99 14.63
N ALA A 522 4.77 16.82 14.83
CA ALA A 522 4.26 16.37 16.14
C ALA A 522 5.17 15.25 16.68
N SER A 523 6.17 15.63 17.48
CA SER A 523 7.22 14.73 17.99
C SER A 523 7.02 14.29 19.43
N GLY A 524 6.21 15.02 20.22
CA GLY A 524 5.85 14.58 21.57
C GLY A 524 4.77 13.50 21.54
N ASN A 525 4.83 12.52 22.46
CA ASN A 525 3.72 11.57 22.62
C ASN A 525 2.44 12.34 22.97
N TYR A 526 1.32 11.97 22.34
CA TYR A 526 0.06 12.71 22.44
C TYR A 526 0.15 14.18 21.97
N GLY A 527 1.16 14.55 21.18
CA GLY A 527 1.29 15.87 20.59
C GLY A 527 0.19 16.12 19.55
N VAL A 528 -0.44 17.29 19.60
CA VAL A 528 -1.60 17.61 18.74
C VAL A 528 -1.36 18.90 17.95
N ILE A 529 -1.50 18.80 16.64
CA ILE A 529 -1.49 19.93 15.70
C ILE A 529 -2.68 19.81 14.74
N PRO A 530 -3.79 20.52 14.96
CA PRO A 530 -4.95 20.43 14.06
C PRO A 530 -4.65 20.92 12.62
N GLY A 531 -3.74 21.90 12.46
CA GLY A 531 -3.34 22.41 11.15
C GLY A 531 -2.31 23.53 11.19
N GLY A 532 -2.25 24.34 10.14
CA GLY A 532 -1.29 25.45 10.01
C GLY A 532 -0.02 25.06 9.25
N SER A 533 1.04 25.86 9.43
CA SER A 533 2.28 25.77 8.65
C SER A 533 3.51 25.83 9.55
N TYR A 534 4.43 24.86 9.43
CA TYR A 534 5.67 24.74 10.23
C TYR A 534 5.48 24.58 11.74
N ASN A 535 4.29 24.22 12.24
CA ASN A 535 4.07 24.12 13.68
C ASN A 535 4.78 22.90 14.29
N ARG A 536 5.24 23.04 15.55
CA ARG A 536 6.01 22.02 16.27
C ARG A 536 5.41 21.72 17.64
N ALA A 537 4.90 20.51 17.82
CA ALA A 537 4.41 19.98 19.10
C ALA A 537 5.37 18.89 19.58
N ARG A 538 6.40 19.28 20.35
CA ARG A 538 7.52 18.40 20.74
C ARG A 538 7.46 17.93 22.19
N GLY A 539 6.75 18.64 23.06
CA GLY A 539 6.51 18.19 24.42
C GLY A 539 5.46 17.07 24.49
N GLU A 540 5.57 16.17 25.46
CA GLU A 540 4.50 15.20 25.73
C GLU A 540 3.20 15.94 26.09
N TYR A 541 2.05 15.52 25.54
CA TYR A 541 0.76 16.22 25.65
C TYR A 541 0.76 17.67 25.16
N SER A 542 1.74 18.09 24.35
CA SER A 542 1.77 19.45 23.82
C SER A 542 0.68 19.69 22.77
N PHE A 543 0.18 20.92 22.73
CA PHE A 543 -0.88 21.33 21.80
C PHE A 543 -0.45 22.58 21.04
N VAL A 544 -0.56 22.56 19.72
CA VAL A 544 -0.44 23.75 18.87
C VAL A 544 -1.69 23.86 17.99
N GLY A 545 -2.60 24.77 18.32
CA GLY A 545 -3.92 24.86 17.69
C GLY A 545 -3.90 25.22 16.21
N GLY A 546 -2.82 25.85 15.73
CA GLY A 546 -2.60 26.16 14.32
C GLY A 546 -1.74 27.40 14.12
N GLY A 547 -1.97 28.11 13.01
CA GLY A 547 -1.16 29.26 12.61
C GLY A 547 0.22 28.84 12.09
N GLY A 548 1.25 29.56 12.51
CA GLY A 548 2.63 29.40 12.08
C GLY A 548 3.02 30.44 11.05
N GLY A 549 3.99 30.12 10.18
CA GLY A 549 4.48 31.06 9.18
C GLY A 549 4.98 30.40 7.90
N LEU A 550 5.83 31.11 7.17
CA LEU A 550 6.37 30.66 5.88
C LEU A 550 7.67 29.86 6.04
N SER A 551 8.24 29.83 7.25
CA SER A 551 9.52 29.21 7.55
C SER A 551 9.55 28.61 8.95
N GLU A 552 10.58 27.80 9.24
CA GLU A 552 10.81 27.27 10.58
C GLU A 552 11.08 28.35 11.62
N ALA A 553 11.64 29.51 11.23
CA ALA A 553 11.87 30.63 12.14
C ALA A 553 10.54 31.22 12.67
N ASP A 554 9.50 31.13 11.86
CA ASP A 554 8.15 31.64 12.13
C ASP A 554 7.20 30.58 12.71
N SER A 555 7.68 29.37 12.95
CA SER A 555 6.91 28.27 13.53
C SER A 555 6.35 28.61 14.91
N ASN A 556 5.17 28.10 15.26
CA ASN A 556 4.83 27.95 16.67
C ASN A 556 5.50 26.68 17.21
N SER A 557 6.09 26.73 18.41
CA SER A 557 6.80 25.58 19.00
C SER A 557 6.47 25.40 20.47
N ALA A 558 5.76 24.32 20.79
CA ALA A 558 5.43 23.86 22.14
C ALA A 558 6.38 22.71 22.51
N THR A 559 7.31 22.94 23.43
CA THR A 559 8.37 21.98 23.79
C THR A 559 8.29 21.46 25.23
N GLY A 560 7.64 22.20 26.14
CA GLY A 560 7.44 21.76 27.53
C GLY A 560 6.36 20.68 27.66
N TYR A 561 6.39 19.90 28.75
CA TYR A 561 5.34 18.93 29.06
C TYR A 561 3.98 19.63 29.21
N ALA A 562 2.95 19.15 28.52
CA ALA A 562 1.60 19.73 28.49
C ALA A 562 1.59 21.24 28.19
N SER A 563 2.54 21.72 27.38
CA SER A 563 2.58 23.12 26.92
C SER A 563 1.56 23.37 25.82
N VAL A 564 0.99 24.58 25.81
CA VAL A 564 -0.12 24.94 24.92
C VAL A 564 0.22 26.21 24.15
N ILE A 565 0.09 26.13 22.82
CA ILE A 565 -0.01 27.28 21.94
C ILE A 565 -1.37 27.26 21.25
N GLY A 566 -2.21 28.26 21.48
CA GLY A 566 -3.53 28.30 20.83
C GLY A 566 -3.46 28.60 19.33
N GLY A 567 -2.49 29.41 18.89
CA GLY A 567 -2.25 29.73 17.49
C GLY A 567 -1.24 30.87 17.30
N GLY A 568 -1.37 31.65 16.23
CA GLY A 568 -0.52 32.82 15.95
C GLY A 568 0.74 32.49 15.15
N GLN A 569 1.80 33.29 15.26
CA GLN A 569 3.06 33.11 14.51
C GLN A 569 4.28 33.23 15.44
N SER A 570 5.31 32.40 15.25
CA SER A 570 6.58 32.46 16.00
C SER A 570 6.44 32.39 17.53
N ASN A 571 5.37 31.79 18.05
CA ASN A 571 5.17 31.64 19.49
C ASN A 571 5.96 30.44 20.04
N ARG A 572 6.48 30.56 21.26
CA ARG A 572 7.30 29.54 21.93
C ARG A 572 6.75 29.26 23.33
N ALA A 573 6.39 28.00 23.58
CA ALA A 573 5.96 27.52 24.89
C ALA A 573 6.92 26.42 25.37
N ASN A 574 7.97 26.81 26.09
CA ASN A 574 9.07 25.90 26.44
C ASN A 574 9.03 25.38 27.88
N GLY A 575 8.31 26.06 28.77
CA GLY A 575 8.15 25.60 30.15
C GLY A 575 7.07 24.53 30.28
N ASP A 576 7.16 23.71 31.31
CA ASP A 576 6.11 22.73 31.59
C ASP A 576 4.81 23.42 31.98
N ARG A 577 3.70 22.96 31.41
CA ARG A 577 2.36 23.53 31.57
C ARG A 577 2.31 25.02 31.26
N SER A 578 3.21 25.52 30.40
CA SER A 578 3.19 26.90 29.96
C SER A 578 2.16 27.12 28.85
N VAL A 579 1.58 28.31 28.81
CA VAL A 579 0.48 28.64 27.90
C VAL A 579 0.78 29.92 27.15
N VAL A 580 0.68 29.86 25.82
CA VAL A 580 0.64 31.03 24.95
C VAL A 580 -0.63 30.92 24.10
N THR A 581 -1.67 31.68 24.40
CA THR A 581 -2.94 31.53 23.69
C THR A 581 -2.85 31.93 22.21
N GLY A 582 -1.97 32.86 21.84
CA GLY A 582 -1.77 33.31 20.46
C GLY A 582 -0.84 34.52 20.33
N GLY A 583 -1.04 35.31 19.28
CA GLY A 583 -0.21 36.50 18.98
C GLY A 583 1.02 36.19 18.14
N GLN A 584 2.02 37.07 18.16
CA GLN A 584 3.24 36.92 17.39
C GLN A 584 4.50 37.05 18.25
N GLY A 585 5.43 36.10 18.14
CA GLY A 585 6.74 36.20 18.79
C GLY A 585 6.71 36.15 20.31
N ASN A 586 5.66 35.60 20.92
CA ASN A 586 5.55 35.48 22.37
C ASN A 586 6.31 34.25 22.88
N ARG A 587 6.97 34.36 24.04
CA ARG A 587 7.83 33.29 24.58
C ARG A 587 7.61 33.07 26.07
N THR A 588 7.26 31.84 26.45
CA THR A 588 7.35 31.35 27.84
C THR A 588 8.51 30.35 27.94
N THR A 589 9.37 30.49 28.94
CA THR A 589 10.56 29.61 29.10
C THR A 589 10.48 28.71 30.32
N ASN A 590 9.98 29.20 31.45
CA ASN A 590 9.88 28.44 32.71
C ASN A 590 8.46 27.94 32.97
N ASN A 591 8.33 27.03 33.93
CA ASN A 591 7.09 26.31 34.24
C ASN A 591 5.95 27.25 34.66
N TRP A 592 4.73 26.89 34.24
CA TRP A 592 3.49 27.63 34.51
C TRP A 592 3.47 29.08 34.00
N GLY A 593 4.39 29.45 33.10
CA GLY A 593 4.38 30.76 32.45
C GLY A 593 3.16 30.93 31.54
N THR A 594 2.49 32.08 31.62
CA THR A 594 1.28 32.35 30.83
C THR A 594 1.40 33.64 30.03
N ILE A 595 1.07 33.59 28.74
CA ILE A 595 0.91 34.76 27.88
C ILE A 595 -0.45 34.67 27.17
N SER A 596 -1.34 35.63 27.42
CA SER A 596 -2.68 35.64 26.83
C SER A 596 -2.75 36.21 25.40
N GLY A 597 -1.62 36.66 24.83
CA GLY A 597 -1.51 37.11 23.44
C GLY A 597 -0.51 38.25 23.24
N GLY A 598 -0.67 39.02 22.17
CA GLY A 598 0.14 40.21 21.89
C GLY A 598 1.35 39.97 20.99
N TYR A 599 2.32 40.90 20.99
CA TYR A 599 3.52 40.87 20.16
C TYR A 599 4.78 40.88 21.03
N GLY A 600 5.70 39.94 20.85
CA GLY A 600 7.04 40.00 21.44
C GLY A 600 7.10 39.88 22.97
N ASN A 601 6.05 39.42 23.65
CA ASN A 601 6.05 39.31 25.10
C ASN A 601 6.88 38.11 25.58
N GLN A 602 7.63 38.27 26.66
CA GLN A 602 8.57 37.29 27.18
C GLN A 602 8.34 37.03 28.67
N VAL A 603 8.05 35.78 29.01
CA VAL A 603 7.84 35.32 30.38
C VAL A 603 8.90 34.28 30.72
N TYR A 604 9.85 34.69 31.56
CA TYR A 604 10.96 33.87 32.04
C TYR A 604 10.81 33.49 33.52
N GLY A 605 9.94 34.13 34.30
CA GLY A 605 9.68 33.75 35.68
C GLY A 605 8.87 32.45 35.81
N VAL A 606 9.12 31.66 36.86
CA VAL A 606 8.23 30.54 37.24
C VAL A 606 6.88 31.11 37.68
N ALA A 607 5.78 30.57 37.13
CA ALA A 607 4.41 31.03 37.38
C ALA A 607 4.18 32.54 37.12
N ALA A 608 5.00 33.16 36.27
CA ALA A 608 4.81 34.54 35.85
C ALA A 608 3.80 34.64 34.70
N ALA A 609 3.19 35.81 34.54
CA ALA A 609 2.14 36.02 33.54
C ALA A 609 2.23 37.38 32.84
N ALA A 610 1.91 37.37 31.54
CA ALA A 610 1.64 38.58 30.76
C ALA A 610 0.24 38.48 30.13
N GLY A 611 -0.66 39.40 30.47
CA GLY A 611 -2.02 39.45 29.92
C GLY A 611 -2.09 39.86 28.44
N GLY A 612 -1.00 40.34 27.87
CA GLY A 612 -0.88 40.68 26.45
C GLY A 612 0.02 41.90 26.23
N GLY A 613 -0.26 42.66 25.17
CA GLY A 613 0.48 43.88 24.84
C GLY A 613 1.69 43.66 23.94
N GLN A 614 2.65 44.57 23.98
CA GLN A 614 3.84 44.57 23.11
C GLN A 614 5.14 44.57 23.94
N ASP A 615 6.06 43.65 23.65
CA ASP A 615 7.44 43.66 24.15
C ASP A 615 7.56 43.71 25.69
N ASN A 616 6.58 43.14 26.41
CA ASN A 616 6.63 43.06 27.87
C ASN A 616 7.50 41.90 28.34
N THR A 617 8.28 42.09 29.41
CA THR A 617 9.23 41.09 29.95
C THR A 617 8.98 40.81 31.44
N ALA A 618 8.58 39.59 31.79
CA ALA A 618 8.36 39.15 33.17
C ALA A 618 9.37 38.07 33.56
N THR A 619 10.39 38.44 34.33
CA THR A 619 11.50 37.55 34.78
C THR A 619 11.38 37.13 36.24
N GLY A 620 10.71 37.92 37.09
CA GLY A 620 10.50 37.57 38.50
C GLY A 620 9.56 36.38 38.68
N SER A 621 9.79 35.53 39.69
CA SER A 621 8.85 34.43 39.99
C SER A 621 7.50 35.00 40.47
N HIS A 622 6.39 34.43 40.01
CA HIS A 622 5.03 34.90 40.29
C HIS A 622 4.77 36.37 39.90
N SER A 623 5.61 36.95 39.03
CA SER A 623 5.43 38.32 38.55
C SER A 623 4.30 38.43 37.53
N GLN A 624 3.66 39.59 37.46
CA GLN A 624 2.50 39.82 36.62
C GLN A 624 2.63 41.13 35.83
N ILE A 625 2.30 41.07 34.54
CA ILE A 625 2.10 42.25 33.70
C ILE A 625 0.73 42.12 33.07
N ALA A 626 -0.25 42.96 33.42
CA ALA A 626 -1.59 42.81 32.85
C ALA A 626 -1.65 43.20 31.36
N GLY A 627 -0.76 44.08 30.87
CA GLY A 627 -0.63 44.44 29.46
C GLY A 627 0.30 45.64 29.25
N GLY A 628 0.07 46.42 28.19
CA GLY A 628 0.86 47.61 27.87
C GLY A 628 2.02 47.33 26.91
N ARG A 629 3.01 48.23 26.87
CA ARG A 629 4.15 48.14 25.97
C ARG A 629 5.49 48.35 26.69
N ASP A 630 6.49 47.54 26.37
CA ASP A 630 7.87 47.66 26.86
C ASP A 630 7.98 47.65 28.39
N ASN A 631 7.05 47.01 29.12
CA ASN A 631 7.11 46.91 30.57
C ASN A 631 7.99 45.74 31.03
N ASN A 632 8.71 45.90 32.14
CA ASN A 632 9.62 44.87 32.65
C ASN A 632 9.47 44.66 34.16
N VAL A 633 9.18 43.42 34.57
CA VAL A 633 9.13 43.01 35.98
C VAL A 633 10.17 41.94 36.25
N SER A 634 11.15 42.24 37.09
CA SER A 634 12.17 41.31 37.57
C SER A 634 12.05 40.97 39.06
N GLY A 635 11.32 41.77 39.84
CA GLY A 635 10.99 41.46 41.22
C GLY A 635 10.03 40.28 41.36
N SER A 636 10.25 39.41 42.36
CA SER A 636 9.33 38.29 42.64
C SER A 636 8.04 38.80 43.28
N TYR A 637 6.90 38.20 42.91
CA TYR A 637 5.55 38.62 43.35
C TYR A 637 5.18 40.06 43.00
N SER A 638 5.89 40.68 42.05
CA SER A 638 5.68 42.08 41.67
C SER A 638 4.73 42.21 40.48
N THR A 639 4.08 43.37 40.37
CA THR A 639 3.02 43.62 39.39
C THR A 639 3.22 44.93 38.63
N ILE A 640 3.02 44.89 37.32
CA ILE A 640 2.73 46.06 36.50
C ILE A 640 1.31 45.93 35.94
N GLY A 641 0.41 46.84 36.31
CA GLY A 641 -0.98 46.83 35.82
C GLY A 641 -1.10 47.24 34.35
N GLY A 642 -0.08 47.89 33.76
CA GLY A 642 -0.01 48.24 32.35
C GLY A 642 0.89 49.44 32.09
N GLY A 643 0.66 50.14 30.98
CA GLY A 643 1.38 51.37 30.64
C GLY A 643 2.53 51.18 29.64
N TYR A 644 3.47 52.12 29.62
CA TYR A 644 4.59 52.15 28.67
C TYR A 644 5.95 52.30 29.38
N GLN A 645 6.87 51.36 29.17
CA GLN A 645 8.23 51.42 29.72
C GLN A 645 8.32 51.45 31.25
N ASN A 646 7.40 50.81 31.96
CA ASN A 646 7.49 50.71 33.42
C ASN A 646 8.45 49.58 33.84
N TYR A 647 9.22 49.78 34.90
CA TYR A 647 10.26 48.87 35.37
C TYR A 647 10.11 48.55 36.86
N VAL A 648 9.99 47.27 37.22
CA VAL A 648 9.85 46.84 38.62
C VAL A 648 10.87 45.75 38.96
N ALA A 649 11.92 46.12 39.70
CA ALA A 649 12.95 45.21 40.21
C ALA A 649 12.79 44.85 41.69
N GLY A 650 12.14 45.71 42.48
CA GLY A 650 11.82 45.41 43.88
C GLY A 650 10.84 44.23 43.99
N SER A 651 11.02 43.35 44.97
CA SER A 651 10.06 42.25 45.23
C SER A 651 8.78 42.78 45.87
N GLN A 652 7.64 42.14 45.58
CA GLN A 652 6.30 42.54 46.07
C GLN A 652 5.93 44.00 45.74
N ALA A 653 6.55 44.57 44.72
CA ALA A 653 6.34 45.95 44.31
C ALA A 653 5.27 46.05 43.22
N THR A 654 4.58 47.19 43.17
CA THR A 654 3.47 47.41 42.23
C THR A 654 3.59 48.76 41.55
N VAL A 655 3.56 48.76 40.21
CA VAL A 655 3.22 49.93 39.41
C VAL A 655 1.82 49.68 38.84
N ALA A 656 0.83 50.49 39.22
CA ALA A 656 -0.54 50.26 38.73
C ALA A 656 -0.70 50.59 37.23
N GLY A 657 0.10 51.52 36.70
CA GLY A 657 0.13 51.93 35.29
C GLY A 657 1.10 53.09 35.07
N GLY A 658 0.93 53.87 34.00
CA GLY A 658 1.75 55.06 33.74
C GLY A 658 2.83 54.87 32.68
N ARG A 659 3.85 55.72 32.69
CA ARG A 659 4.92 55.75 31.71
C ARG A 659 6.29 55.95 32.35
N GLN A 660 7.25 55.09 32.07
CA GLN A 660 8.63 55.22 32.54
C GLN A 660 8.77 55.23 34.07
N ASP A 661 7.80 54.66 34.79
CA ASP A 661 7.84 54.56 36.24
C ASP A 661 8.73 53.38 36.66
N SER A 662 9.60 53.57 37.66
CA SER A 662 10.62 52.60 38.06
C SER A 662 10.63 52.34 39.58
N ILE A 663 10.54 51.06 39.99
CA ILE A 663 10.62 50.65 41.40
C ILE A 663 11.76 49.65 41.61
N TYR A 664 12.72 50.00 42.46
CA TYR A 664 13.83 49.15 42.86
C TYR A 664 13.69 48.64 44.30
N MET A 665 12.87 49.30 45.12
CA MET A 665 12.66 48.96 46.54
C MET A 665 11.61 47.86 46.72
N THR A 666 11.84 46.96 47.67
CA THR A 666 10.85 45.96 48.11
C THR A 666 9.61 46.64 48.69
N ASN A 667 8.42 46.13 48.34
CA ASN A 667 7.11 46.71 48.69
C ASN A 667 6.90 48.14 48.18
N GLY A 668 7.64 48.57 47.16
CA GLY A 668 7.43 49.90 46.56
C GLY A 668 6.09 49.97 45.82
N PHE A 669 5.43 51.12 45.89
CA PHE A 669 4.17 51.36 45.18
C PHE A 669 4.23 52.65 44.34
N ILE A 670 3.96 52.53 43.05
CA ILE A 670 3.66 53.68 42.19
C ILE A 670 2.23 53.54 41.66
N GLY A 671 1.36 54.49 41.99
CA GLY A 671 -0.03 54.49 41.49
C GLY A 671 -0.15 54.85 40.01
N GLY A 672 0.85 55.53 39.45
CA GLY A 672 1.01 55.80 38.02
C GLY A 672 1.75 57.11 37.76
N GLY A 673 1.60 57.67 36.57
CA GLY A 673 2.20 58.95 36.20
C GLY A 673 3.27 58.83 35.12
N ILE A 674 4.26 59.72 35.16
CA ILE A 674 5.36 59.76 34.19
C ILE A 674 6.69 59.86 34.93
N ASN A 675 7.61 58.92 34.69
CA ASN A 675 9.00 59.01 35.14
C ASN A 675 9.16 59.13 36.66
N ASN A 676 8.29 58.46 37.45
CA ASN A 676 8.45 58.41 38.90
C ASN A 676 9.41 57.27 39.28
N VAL A 677 10.27 57.50 40.28
CA VAL A 677 11.33 56.56 40.65
C VAL A 677 11.32 56.29 42.15
N ILE A 678 11.25 55.02 42.54
CA ILE A 678 11.50 54.56 43.91
C ILE A 678 12.82 53.79 43.90
N ARG A 679 13.90 54.39 44.40
CA ARG A 679 15.25 53.82 44.37
C ARG A 679 15.47 52.75 45.44
N SER A 680 16.51 51.94 45.27
CA SER A 680 16.98 50.96 46.27
C SER A 680 17.67 51.70 47.43
N GLY A 681 16.86 52.21 48.35
CA GLY A 681 17.32 52.83 49.60
C GLY A 681 17.42 51.86 50.77
N ALA A 682 17.80 52.38 51.93
CA ALA A 682 17.65 51.66 53.18
C ALA A 682 16.18 51.63 53.60
N GLY A 683 15.66 50.46 54.00
CA GLY A 683 14.26 50.24 54.36
C GLY A 683 13.38 49.70 53.22
N THR A 684 12.06 49.62 53.45
CA THR A 684 11.03 49.12 52.51
C THR A 684 9.83 50.08 52.50
N ASN A 685 8.84 49.84 51.62
CA ASN A 685 7.55 50.54 51.60
C ASN A 685 7.59 52.01 51.15
N GLY A 686 8.45 52.36 50.18
CA GLY A 686 8.37 53.66 49.52
C GLY A 686 7.10 53.76 48.65
N ALA A 687 6.46 54.93 48.62
CA ALA A 687 5.23 55.11 47.84
C ALA A 687 5.18 56.45 47.10
N ILE A 688 4.75 56.40 45.83
CA ILE A 688 4.42 57.56 45.01
C ILE A 688 3.02 57.33 44.46
N VAL A 689 2.04 58.16 44.83
CA VAL A 689 0.66 57.95 44.36
C VAL A 689 0.51 58.29 42.87
N GLY A 690 1.23 59.31 42.39
CA GLY A 690 1.19 59.71 40.97
C GLY A 690 2.14 60.87 40.64
N GLY A 691 1.90 61.52 39.51
CA GLY A 691 2.61 62.76 39.11
C GLY A 691 3.73 62.52 38.09
N SER A 692 4.63 63.49 37.96
CA SER A 692 5.75 63.43 37.02
C SER A 692 7.10 63.65 37.70
N SER A 693 8.08 62.81 37.38
CA SER A 693 9.48 62.99 37.82
C SER A 693 9.64 63.06 39.34
N ASN A 694 8.79 62.38 40.11
CA ASN A 694 8.95 62.31 41.56
C ASN A 694 9.90 61.18 41.94
N GLU A 695 10.66 61.37 43.02
CA GLU A 695 11.68 60.43 43.45
C GLU A 695 11.60 60.15 44.96
N VAL A 696 11.54 58.86 45.31
CA VAL A 696 11.66 58.35 46.68
C VAL A 696 12.96 57.55 46.80
N THR A 697 13.77 57.80 47.82
CA THR A 697 15.06 57.11 47.99
C THR A 697 15.27 56.38 49.31
N PHE A 698 14.32 56.42 50.24
CA PHE A 698 14.39 55.70 51.54
C PHE A 698 13.06 55.03 51.90
N GLY A 699 13.12 54.03 52.77
CA GLY A 699 11.95 53.29 53.24
C GLY A 699 10.97 54.17 54.03
N GLY A 700 9.67 53.87 53.89
CA GLY A 700 8.57 54.59 54.52
C GLY A 700 8.29 55.99 53.95
N ALA A 701 9.13 56.51 53.05
CA ALA A 701 8.92 57.80 52.44
C ALA A 701 7.75 57.79 51.43
N PHE A 702 7.04 58.91 51.36
CA PHE A 702 5.79 59.05 50.64
C PHE A 702 5.75 60.33 49.81
N ILE A 703 5.30 60.22 48.55
CA ILE A 703 4.93 61.35 47.70
C ILE A 703 3.49 61.19 47.22
N GLY A 704 2.63 62.15 47.55
CA GLY A 704 1.22 62.13 47.17
C GLY A 704 0.95 62.49 45.71
N GLY A 705 1.90 63.14 45.02
CA GLY A 705 1.79 63.49 43.61
C GLY A 705 2.69 64.66 43.21
N GLY A 706 2.33 65.36 42.14
CA GLY A 706 3.00 66.59 41.71
C GLY A 706 4.14 66.38 40.72
N ILE A 707 5.02 67.38 40.59
CA ILE A 707 6.11 67.41 39.60
C ILE A 707 7.45 67.59 40.32
N SER A 708 8.44 66.74 40.00
CA SER A 708 9.82 66.92 40.46
C SER A 708 9.98 67.02 41.98
N ASN A 709 9.23 66.23 42.74
CA ASN A 709 9.36 66.18 44.20
C ASN A 709 10.34 65.07 44.61
N LEU A 710 11.11 65.30 45.68
CA LEU A 710 12.10 64.37 46.24
C LEU A 710 11.81 64.09 47.71
N ALA A 711 11.60 62.83 48.06
CA ALA A 711 11.52 62.37 49.46
C ALA A 711 12.69 61.40 49.72
N SER A 712 13.72 61.87 50.43
CA SER A 712 15.03 61.23 50.47
C SER A 712 15.56 60.90 51.86
N ALA A 713 14.66 60.70 52.83
CA ALA A 713 14.97 60.21 54.17
C ALA A 713 13.86 59.29 54.70
N TYR A 714 14.14 58.57 55.79
CA TYR A 714 13.17 57.68 56.44
C TYR A 714 11.89 58.42 56.82
N ASP A 715 10.73 57.85 56.44
CA ASP A 715 9.39 58.39 56.71
C ASP A 715 9.20 59.86 56.27
N ALA A 716 9.99 60.33 55.29
CA ALA A 716 9.86 61.69 54.75
C ALA A 716 8.60 61.77 53.86
N VAL A 717 7.84 62.86 54.01
CA VAL A 717 6.55 63.04 53.34
C VAL A 717 6.56 64.28 52.47
N VAL A 718 6.21 64.12 51.20
CA VAL A 718 5.81 65.23 50.33
C VAL A 718 4.36 65.02 49.89
N GLY A 719 3.43 65.87 50.34
CA GLY A 719 2.02 65.75 49.96
C GLY A 719 1.76 65.97 48.46
N GLY A 720 2.59 66.79 47.80
CA GLY A 720 2.54 67.03 46.35
C GLY A 720 3.27 68.31 45.94
N GLY A 721 2.78 69.00 44.91
CA GLY A 721 3.32 70.29 44.47
C GLY A 721 4.43 70.17 43.42
N ASN A 722 5.26 71.21 43.27
CA ASN A 722 6.32 71.25 42.26
C ASN A 722 7.68 71.55 42.92
N GLY A 723 8.68 70.70 42.70
CA GLY A 723 10.06 70.97 43.11
C GLY A 723 10.32 70.87 44.61
N ASN A 724 9.49 70.17 45.37
CA ASN A 724 9.65 70.08 46.83
C ASN A 724 10.62 68.97 47.23
N THR A 725 11.41 69.21 48.29
CA THR A 725 12.38 68.25 48.84
C THR A 725 12.12 68.01 50.33
N ALA A 726 11.83 66.77 50.72
CA ALA A 726 11.85 66.32 52.11
C ALA A 726 13.04 65.37 52.32
N SER A 727 14.11 65.85 52.95
CA SER A 727 15.37 65.11 53.12
C SER A 727 15.81 64.94 54.57
N GLY A 728 15.02 65.42 55.53
CA GLY A 728 15.17 65.08 56.95
C GLY A 728 14.34 63.85 57.33
N SER A 729 14.81 63.06 58.30
CA SER A 729 14.02 61.94 58.85
C SER A 729 12.71 62.45 59.44
N GLN A 730 11.58 61.86 59.06
CA GLN A 730 10.23 62.29 59.45
C GLN A 730 9.92 63.76 59.12
N ALA A 731 10.59 64.33 58.11
CA ALA A 731 10.31 65.67 57.62
C ALA A 731 9.07 65.68 56.70
N THR A 732 8.32 66.78 56.72
CA THR A 732 7.08 66.92 55.95
C THR A 732 7.08 68.20 55.13
N VAL A 733 6.80 68.05 53.84
CA VAL A 733 6.36 69.14 52.96
C VAL A 733 4.93 68.83 52.53
N PRO A 734 3.90 69.53 53.03
CA PRO A 734 2.51 69.22 52.67
C PRO A 734 2.19 69.51 51.19
N GLY A 735 3.02 70.31 50.51
CA GLY A 735 2.89 70.65 49.09
C GLY A 735 3.53 72.01 48.77
N GLY A 736 3.10 72.62 47.67
CA GLY A 736 3.55 73.96 47.27
C GLY A 736 4.66 73.96 46.21
N LEU A 737 5.46 75.02 46.15
CA LEU A 737 6.50 75.22 45.13
C LEU A 737 7.88 75.38 45.76
N SER A 738 8.83 74.51 45.41
CA SER A 738 10.25 74.66 45.76
C SER A 738 10.53 74.75 47.27
N ASN A 739 9.79 74.03 48.11
CA ASN A 739 10.04 73.96 49.55
C ASN A 739 11.06 72.87 49.88
N THR A 740 11.89 73.09 50.89
CA THR A 740 12.90 72.13 51.38
C THR A 740 12.75 71.91 52.89
N ALA A 741 12.44 70.69 53.31
CA ALA A 741 12.44 70.26 54.71
C ALA A 741 13.58 69.25 54.93
N SER A 742 14.74 69.74 55.35
CA SER A 742 15.97 68.93 55.50
C SER A 742 16.37 68.65 56.95
N GLY A 743 15.78 69.36 57.93
CA GLY A 743 15.94 69.01 59.34
C GLY A 743 15.09 67.80 59.73
N ALA A 744 15.54 66.99 60.69
CA ALA A 744 14.70 65.91 61.25
C ALA A 744 13.44 66.52 61.90
N TYR A 745 12.28 65.88 61.73
CA TYR A 745 10.98 66.37 62.22
C TYR A 745 10.56 67.76 61.70
N SER A 746 11.17 68.24 60.61
CA SER A 746 10.90 69.59 60.10
C SER A 746 9.65 69.67 59.22
N PHE A 747 9.07 70.86 59.12
CA PHE A 747 7.89 71.15 58.30
C PHE A 747 8.15 72.38 57.43
N ALA A 748 8.03 72.27 56.10
CA ALA A 748 8.18 73.40 55.18
C ALA A 748 6.98 73.50 54.23
N ALA A 749 6.30 74.65 54.18
CA ALA A 749 5.07 74.83 53.40
C ALA A 749 5.00 76.17 52.65
N GLY A 750 4.23 76.19 51.56
CA GLY A 750 4.00 77.39 50.75
C GLY A 750 4.89 77.43 49.50
N ALA A 751 5.65 78.49 49.30
CA ALA A 751 6.58 78.60 48.17
C ALA A 751 7.94 79.17 48.59
N ASN A 752 9.01 78.43 48.27
CA ASN A 752 10.40 78.72 48.63
C ASN A 752 10.71 78.72 50.15
N ALA A 753 10.05 77.86 50.93
CA ALA A 753 10.32 77.68 52.36
C ALA A 753 11.45 76.66 52.60
N THR A 754 12.45 76.99 53.44
CA THR A 754 13.56 76.09 53.79
C THR A 754 13.65 75.82 55.30
N ALA A 755 13.18 74.65 55.73
CA ALA A 755 13.27 74.16 57.11
C ALA A 755 14.49 73.22 57.27
N SER A 756 15.67 73.79 57.51
CA SER A 756 16.94 73.06 57.58
C SER A 756 17.36 72.62 58.99
N HIS A 757 16.70 73.14 60.02
CA HIS A 757 16.98 72.80 61.42
C HIS A 757 16.01 71.75 61.96
N THR A 758 16.46 70.95 62.93
CA THR A 758 15.65 69.89 63.55
C THR A 758 14.43 70.50 64.24
N GLY A 759 13.24 69.93 64.00
CA GLY A 759 11.98 70.37 64.59
C GLY A 759 11.49 71.75 64.12
N SER A 760 12.05 72.29 63.05
CA SER A 760 11.68 73.64 62.57
C SER A 760 10.41 73.62 61.70
N PHE A 761 9.60 74.67 61.83
CA PHE A 761 8.41 74.94 61.01
C PHE A 761 8.64 76.20 60.18
N VAL A 762 8.52 76.10 58.86
CA VAL A 762 8.71 77.22 57.94
C VAL A 762 7.52 77.36 56.99
N TRP A 763 6.94 78.56 56.91
CA TRP A 763 5.89 78.88 55.95
C TRP A 763 6.24 80.13 55.13
N ALA A 764 6.08 80.07 53.82
CA ALA A 764 6.43 81.15 52.90
C ALA A 764 5.33 81.40 51.84
N GLY A 765 4.92 82.65 51.66
CA GLY A 765 3.89 83.02 50.67
C GLY A 765 4.38 83.27 49.24
N GLY A 766 5.64 82.96 48.89
CA GLY A 766 6.18 83.21 47.54
C GLY A 766 7.68 83.50 47.52
N ALA A 767 8.14 84.45 48.33
CA ALA A 767 9.56 84.78 48.45
C ALA A 767 10.25 83.90 49.50
N ALA A 768 11.53 83.60 49.28
CA ALA A 768 12.27 82.66 50.10
C ALA A 768 12.37 83.06 51.59
N THR A 769 12.30 82.07 52.47
CA THR A 769 12.59 82.23 53.91
C THR A 769 13.08 80.90 54.48
N SER A 770 13.84 80.95 55.57
CA SER A 770 14.46 79.76 56.16
C SER A 770 14.37 79.74 57.68
N SER A 771 14.39 78.54 58.25
CA SER A 771 14.62 78.33 59.69
C SER A 771 15.95 78.92 60.14
N TYR A 772 16.04 79.32 61.41
CA TYR A 772 17.25 79.97 61.97
C TYR A 772 17.80 79.27 63.22
N ALA A 773 17.07 78.30 63.78
CA ALA A 773 17.51 77.48 64.92
C ALA A 773 16.71 76.16 64.99
N ASN A 774 17.19 75.19 65.79
CA ASN A 774 16.40 74.00 66.12
C ASN A 774 15.11 74.39 66.87
N ASN A 775 14.02 73.67 66.60
CA ASN A 775 12.71 73.87 67.21
C ASN A 775 12.16 75.29 67.03
N SER A 776 12.45 75.92 65.88
CA SER A 776 12.05 77.30 65.57
C SER A 776 10.87 77.36 64.61
N VAL A 777 10.13 78.46 64.66
CA VAL A 777 9.06 78.78 63.71
C VAL A 777 9.45 80.04 62.93
N ALA A 778 9.40 79.96 61.60
CA ALA A 778 9.62 81.09 60.69
C ALA A 778 8.45 81.20 59.71
N MET A 779 7.76 82.34 59.69
CA MET A 779 6.65 82.59 58.76
C MET A 779 6.89 83.90 57.99
N ARG A 780 6.76 83.86 56.66
CA ARG A 780 6.92 85.04 55.80
C ARG A 780 5.66 85.31 54.98
N ALA A 781 4.94 86.37 55.35
CA ALA A 781 3.79 86.90 54.63
C ALA A 781 4.05 88.34 54.15
N HIS A 782 4.31 88.55 52.85
CA HIS A 782 4.62 89.89 52.32
C HIS A 782 3.48 90.90 52.55
N GLY A 783 2.23 90.46 52.52
CA GLY A 783 1.05 91.28 52.77
C GLY A 783 0.73 91.51 54.26
N GLY A 784 1.54 91.00 55.18
CA GLY A 784 1.24 90.96 56.62
C GLY A 784 0.59 89.65 57.07
N MET A 785 0.48 89.47 58.39
CA MET A 785 0.00 88.25 59.04
C MET A 785 -1.09 88.58 60.06
N ARG A 786 -2.14 87.74 60.14
CA ARG A 786 -3.21 87.89 61.13
C ARG A 786 -3.50 86.58 61.84
N VAL A 787 -3.81 86.66 63.13
CA VAL A 787 -4.19 85.53 63.97
C VAL A 787 -5.47 85.89 64.70
N TYR A 788 -6.53 85.08 64.54
CA TYR A 788 -7.86 85.33 65.12
C TYR A 788 -8.34 84.11 65.91
N THR A 789 -9.19 84.33 66.90
CA THR A 789 -9.65 83.28 67.83
C THR A 789 -11.17 83.10 67.88
N ALA A 790 -11.96 84.01 67.29
CA ALA A 790 -13.43 83.92 67.23
C ALA A 790 -13.93 83.72 65.79
N ALA A 791 -15.20 83.31 65.64
CA ALA A 791 -15.86 83.28 64.34
C ALA A 791 -16.01 84.71 63.78
N GLY A 792 -15.39 84.98 62.64
CA GLY A 792 -15.22 86.34 62.08
C GLY A 792 -13.84 86.93 62.36
N THR A 793 -13.59 88.18 61.97
CA THR A 793 -12.28 88.86 62.15
C THR A 793 -12.28 89.85 63.32
N ALA A 794 -13.16 89.64 64.31
CA ALA A 794 -13.43 90.62 65.37
C ALA A 794 -12.38 90.63 66.49
N THR A 795 -11.80 89.48 66.85
CA THR A 795 -10.83 89.36 67.95
C THR A 795 -9.55 88.67 67.48
N GLY A 796 -8.39 89.28 67.77
CA GLY A 796 -7.09 88.78 67.35
C GLY A 796 -6.02 89.86 67.21
N VAL A 797 -4.93 89.50 66.53
CA VAL A 797 -3.77 90.37 66.26
C VAL A 797 -3.41 90.40 64.78
N ASN A 798 -2.88 91.53 64.32
CA ASN A 798 -2.45 91.79 62.95
C ASN A 798 -1.02 92.37 62.94
N LEU A 799 -0.09 91.70 62.27
CA LEU A 799 1.23 92.22 61.91
C LEU A 799 1.15 92.77 60.48
N PRO A 800 1.10 94.10 60.28
CA PRO A 800 0.97 94.67 58.94
C PRO A 800 2.22 94.43 58.08
N ALA A 801 2.07 94.55 56.76
CA ALA A 801 3.20 94.46 55.83
C ALA A 801 4.31 95.46 56.22
N GLY A 802 5.54 94.96 56.41
CA GLY A 802 6.69 95.77 56.84
C GLY A 802 6.64 96.26 58.29
N GLY A 803 5.63 95.88 59.07
CA GLY A 803 5.52 96.25 60.49
C GLY A 803 6.47 95.46 61.39
N GLY A 804 6.95 96.10 62.47
CA GLY A 804 7.81 95.48 63.49
C GLY A 804 7.09 95.03 64.76
N SER A 805 5.77 95.28 64.88
CA SER A 805 4.99 95.00 66.08
C SER A 805 3.58 94.49 65.74
N TRP A 806 3.01 93.73 66.67
CA TRP A 806 1.62 93.27 66.59
C TRP A 806 0.66 94.43 66.86
N ALA A 807 -0.30 94.62 65.96
CA ALA A 807 -1.45 95.49 66.18
C ALA A 807 -2.63 94.65 66.70
N SER A 808 -3.08 94.93 67.91
CA SER A 808 -4.33 94.38 68.43
C SER A 808 -5.50 94.90 67.59
N LEU A 809 -6.44 94.01 67.23
CA LEU A 809 -7.63 94.42 66.49
C LEU A 809 -8.57 95.16 67.42
N CYS A 810 -8.71 96.46 67.21
CA CYS A 810 -9.34 97.36 68.18
C CYS A 810 -10.33 98.35 67.57
N ASP A 811 -10.85 98.06 66.37
CA ASP A 811 -11.81 98.89 65.63
C ASP A 811 -13.09 99.15 66.46
N VAL A 812 -13.58 100.39 66.45
CA VAL A 812 -14.78 100.80 67.20
C VAL A 812 -16.01 99.97 66.82
N ASN A 813 -16.13 99.58 65.55
CA ASN A 813 -17.24 98.81 65.02
C ASN A 813 -17.18 97.33 65.44
N GLN A 814 -16.05 96.88 65.99
CA GLN A 814 -15.87 95.53 66.54
C GLN A 814 -15.98 95.50 68.07
N LYS A 815 -16.27 96.65 68.70
CA LYS A 815 -16.38 96.82 70.15
C LYS A 815 -17.80 97.24 70.52
N ASN A 816 -18.21 96.87 71.73
CA ASN A 816 -19.48 97.29 72.32
C ASN A 816 -19.26 97.74 73.77
N LEU A 817 -20.33 98.19 74.43
CA LEU A 817 -20.32 98.57 75.86
C LEU A 817 -19.31 99.69 76.20
N PHE A 818 -19.25 100.73 75.37
CA PHE A 818 -18.45 101.92 75.67
C PHE A 818 -18.98 102.65 76.92
N GLY A 819 -18.09 102.92 77.87
CA GLY A 819 -18.39 103.64 79.12
C GLY A 819 -17.34 104.72 79.42
N SER A 820 -17.70 105.66 80.29
CA SER A 820 -16.78 106.71 80.77
C SER A 820 -15.71 106.12 81.69
N VAL A 821 -14.46 106.57 81.52
CA VAL A 821 -13.31 106.13 82.32
C VAL A 821 -13.04 107.12 83.47
N ASP A 822 -13.00 106.65 84.72
CA ASP A 822 -12.56 107.45 85.87
C ASP A 822 -11.03 107.50 85.95
N SER A 823 -10.45 108.47 85.23
CA SER A 823 -9.01 108.65 85.12
C SER A 823 -8.32 108.97 86.46
N ARG A 824 -9.04 109.54 87.45
CA ARG A 824 -8.48 109.87 88.77
C ARG A 824 -8.30 108.62 89.61
N SER A 825 -9.33 107.80 89.71
CA SER A 825 -9.20 106.50 90.36
C SER A 825 -8.13 105.63 89.71
N ILE A 826 -8.02 105.68 88.37
CA ILE A 826 -6.97 104.94 87.67
C ILE A 826 -5.58 105.47 88.01
N LEU A 827 -5.33 106.79 88.03
CA LEU A 827 -4.03 107.34 88.39
C LEU A 827 -3.64 106.96 89.84
N ASP A 828 -4.57 107.05 90.79
CA ASP A 828 -4.32 106.68 92.19
C ASP A 828 -3.96 105.19 92.31
N LYS A 829 -4.67 104.33 91.58
CA LYS A 829 -4.39 102.90 91.51
C LYS A 829 -3.06 102.61 90.82
N VAL A 830 -2.71 103.30 89.73
CA VAL A 830 -1.41 103.15 89.06
C VAL A 830 -0.27 103.63 89.96
N ALA A 831 -0.45 104.74 90.68
CA ALA A 831 0.55 105.28 91.60
C ALA A 831 0.85 104.34 92.77
N THR A 832 -0.11 103.49 93.14
CA THR A 832 0.03 102.50 94.22
C THR A 832 0.22 101.06 93.70
N LEU A 833 0.18 100.84 92.39
CA LEU A 833 0.29 99.51 91.79
C LEU A 833 1.71 98.96 92.00
N PRO A 834 1.86 97.81 92.65
CA PRO A 834 3.17 97.21 92.84
C PRO A 834 3.80 96.84 91.49
N LEU A 835 5.02 97.36 91.25
CA LEU A 835 5.85 96.97 90.11
C LEU A 835 7.04 96.15 90.60
N TYR A 836 7.26 95.02 89.94
CA TYR A 836 8.34 94.11 90.28
C TYR A 836 9.34 94.05 89.12
N ARG A 837 10.63 93.90 89.45
CA ARG A 837 11.60 93.33 88.50
C ARG A 837 11.58 91.82 88.68
N TRP A 838 11.39 91.09 87.60
CA TRP A 838 11.19 89.64 87.68
C TRP A 838 11.73 88.91 86.45
N SER A 839 12.01 87.62 86.62
CA SER A 839 12.31 86.70 85.52
C SER A 839 11.29 85.56 85.55
N TYR A 840 10.95 85.02 84.38
CA TYR A 840 10.19 83.77 84.34
C TYR A 840 11.01 82.66 84.99
N LYS A 841 10.37 81.81 85.81
CA LYS A 841 11.05 80.69 86.49
C LYS A 841 11.78 79.74 85.52
N ALA A 842 11.29 79.64 84.29
CA ALA A 842 11.86 78.79 83.24
C ALA A 842 12.76 79.53 82.25
N GLN A 843 12.97 80.84 82.43
CA GLN A 843 13.88 81.64 81.61
C GLN A 843 15.19 81.87 82.36
N ASP A 844 16.26 82.18 81.62
CA ASP A 844 17.52 82.63 82.20
C ASP A 844 17.29 83.84 83.13
N ALA A 845 17.83 83.76 84.35
CA ALA A 845 17.64 84.77 85.39
C ALA A 845 18.29 86.13 85.04
N SER A 846 19.21 86.18 84.07
CA SER A 846 19.77 87.44 83.55
C SER A 846 18.75 88.25 82.76
N ILE A 847 17.68 87.63 82.25
CA ILE A 847 16.63 88.31 81.51
C ILE A 847 15.60 88.81 82.51
N GLN A 848 15.66 90.11 82.79
CA GLN A 848 14.79 90.78 83.75
C GLN A 848 13.71 91.58 83.03
N HIS A 849 12.46 91.37 83.42
CA HIS A 849 11.28 92.10 83.00
C HIS A 849 10.86 93.07 84.10
N ILE A 850 10.02 94.06 83.77
CA ILE A 850 9.43 94.98 84.74
C ILE A 850 7.93 95.08 84.49
N GLY A 851 7.15 94.97 85.56
CA GLY A 851 5.70 95.08 85.50
C GLY A 851 5.01 94.57 86.77
N PRO A 852 3.69 94.76 86.89
CA PRO A 852 2.91 94.17 87.97
C PRO A 852 2.73 92.66 87.76
N THR A 853 2.31 91.94 88.79
CA THR A 853 1.78 90.58 88.60
C THR A 853 0.36 90.65 88.02
N ALA A 854 -0.10 89.58 87.36
CA ALA A 854 -1.46 89.52 86.82
C ALA A 854 -2.53 89.63 87.91
N GLN A 855 -2.26 89.09 89.11
CA GLN A 855 -3.16 89.11 90.25
C GLN A 855 -3.31 90.52 90.81
N ASP A 856 -2.20 91.25 91.00
CA ASP A 856 -2.24 92.63 91.50
C ASP A 856 -2.91 93.56 90.47
N PHE A 857 -2.62 93.37 89.18
CA PHE A 857 -3.26 94.13 88.11
C PHE A 857 -4.77 93.87 88.05
N SER A 858 -5.19 92.60 88.10
CA SER A 858 -6.60 92.23 88.12
C SER A 858 -7.32 92.73 89.38
N ALA A 859 -6.68 92.67 90.56
CA ALA A 859 -7.24 93.19 91.81
C ALA A 859 -7.42 94.72 91.78
N ALA A 860 -6.50 95.45 91.14
CA ALA A 860 -6.59 96.91 91.03
C ALA A 860 -7.65 97.37 90.01
N PHE A 861 -7.68 96.76 88.82
CA PHE A 861 -8.44 97.27 87.67
C PHE A 861 -9.61 96.39 87.22
N GLY A 862 -9.62 95.10 87.54
CA GLY A 862 -10.68 94.17 87.15
C GLY A 862 -10.78 93.90 85.64
N LEU A 863 -9.70 94.13 84.88
CA LEU A 863 -9.62 93.95 83.43
C LEU A 863 -8.92 92.63 83.07
N GLY A 864 -9.21 92.11 81.87
CA GLY A 864 -8.70 90.83 81.35
C GLY A 864 -9.66 89.65 81.54
N ASP A 865 -9.40 88.55 80.83
CA ASP A 865 -10.27 87.36 80.82
C ASP A 865 -10.13 86.49 82.08
N ASN A 866 -9.04 86.67 82.85
CA ASN A 866 -8.75 85.94 84.09
C ASN A 866 -7.70 86.71 84.93
N ASN A 867 -7.39 86.22 86.12
CA ASN A 867 -6.44 86.85 87.06
C ASN A 867 -4.99 86.30 86.97
N THR A 868 -4.66 85.49 85.98
CA THR A 868 -3.33 84.88 85.79
C THR A 868 -2.58 85.39 84.56
N THR A 869 -3.25 86.17 83.70
CA THR A 869 -2.69 86.75 82.49
C THR A 869 -3.08 88.22 82.38
N ILE A 870 -2.20 89.06 81.84
CA ILE A 870 -2.50 90.45 81.50
C ILE A 870 -2.55 90.58 79.98
N SER A 871 -3.66 91.08 79.44
CA SER A 871 -3.76 91.43 78.03
C SER A 871 -2.93 92.68 77.76
N THR A 872 -2.15 92.71 76.67
CA THR A 872 -1.27 93.86 76.38
C THR A 872 -2.03 95.17 76.12
N VAL A 873 -3.33 95.11 75.78
CA VAL A 873 -4.14 96.30 75.48
C VAL A 873 -4.57 97.04 76.75
N ASP A 874 -4.77 96.33 77.87
CA ASP A 874 -5.33 96.93 79.09
C ASP A 874 -4.34 97.85 79.80
N PRO A 875 -3.06 97.48 80.02
CA PRO A 875 -2.07 98.38 80.60
C PRO A 875 -1.85 99.64 79.77
N ASP A 876 -1.90 99.56 78.44
CA ASP A 876 -1.77 100.72 77.56
C ASP A 876 -2.92 101.71 77.76
N GLY A 877 -4.16 101.21 77.81
CA GLY A 877 -5.34 102.03 78.09
C GLY A 877 -5.30 102.67 79.48
N ILE A 878 -4.90 101.91 80.50
CA ILE A 878 -4.71 102.38 81.87
C ILE A 878 -3.61 103.44 81.94
N ALA A 879 -2.47 103.22 81.30
CA ALA A 879 -1.37 104.17 81.27
C ALA A 879 -1.77 105.48 80.60
N LEU A 880 -2.48 105.42 79.45
CA LEU A 880 -3.00 106.61 78.78
C LEU A 880 -3.97 107.39 79.68
N ALA A 881 -4.91 106.70 80.35
CA ALA A 881 -5.85 107.33 81.26
C ALA A 881 -5.14 107.98 82.46
N ALA A 882 -4.17 107.29 83.06
CA ALA A 882 -3.36 107.81 84.16
C ALA A 882 -2.53 109.03 83.73
N ILE A 883 -1.88 108.99 82.56
CA ILE A 883 -1.10 110.11 82.01
C ILE A 883 -1.99 111.32 81.73
N GLN A 884 -3.18 111.11 81.17
CA GLN A 884 -4.14 112.18 80.94
C GLN A 884 -4.55 112.88 82.24
N GLU A 885 -4.85 112.11 83.29
CA GLU A 885 -5.16 112.70 84.59
C GLU A 885 -3.93 113.39 85.21
N LEU A 886 -2.75 112.77 85.14
CA LEU A 886 -1.52 113.37 85.64
C LEU A 886 -1.24 114.70 84.94
N ALA A 887 -1.47 114.79 83.63
CA ALA A 887 -1.34 116.04 82.89
C ALA A 887 -2.36 117.10 83.34
N LYS A 888 -3.62 116.72 83.61
CA LYS A 888 -4.63 117.63 84.19
C LYS A 888 -4.20 118.13 85.56
N GLN A 889 -3.70 117.25 86.42
CA GLN A 889 -3.21 117.63 87.75
C GLN A 889 -1.99 118.53 87.66
N VAL A 890 -1.02 118.26 86.77
CA VAL A 890 0.15 119.12 86.53
C VAL A 890 -0.25 120.48 85.97
N GLN A 891 -1.24 120.56 85.06
CA GLN A 891 -1.78 121.84 84.59
C GLN A 891 -2.46 122.62 85.71
N ALA A 892 -3.28 121.96 86.54
CA ALA A 892 -3.89 122.58 87.70
C ALA A 892 -2.81 123.12 88.66
N LEU A 893 -1.78 122.32 88.95
CA LEU A 893 -0.62 122.72 89.75
C LEU A 893 0.20 123.87 89.13
N ARG A 894 0.31 123.96 87.79
CA ARG A 894 0.95 125.10 87.12
C ARG A 894 0.10 126.36 87.15
N ALA A 895 -1.22 126.23 86.99
CA ALA A 895 -2.16 127.35 87.13
C ALA A 895 -2.19 127.87 88.58
N GLU A 896 -2.15 126.95 89.55
CA GLU A 896 -2.03 127.27 90.96
C GLU A 896 -0.68 127.94 91.27
N ASN A 897 0.44 127.42 90.77
CA ASN A 897 1.75 128.08 90.93
C ASN A 897 1.80 129.44 90.23
N ALA A 898 1.18 129.61 89.05
CA ALA A 898 1.10 130.91 88.39
C ALA A 898 0.24 131.89 89.21
N SER A 899 -0.84 131.41 89.84
CA SER A 899 -1.66 132.19 90.77
C SER A 899 -0.88 132.57 92.03
N LEU A 900 -0.16 131.61 92.64
CA LEU A 900 0.69 131.83 93.81
C LEU A 900 1.85 132.77 93.50
N GLN A 901 2.48 132.66 92.33
CA GLN A 901 3.54 133.57 91.89
C GLN A 901 2.98 134.99 91.71
N LYS A 902 1.77 135.13 91.18
CA LYS A 902 1.07 136.42 91.08
C LYS A 902 0.75 137.01 92.46
N GLN A 903 0.35 136.18 93.42
CA GLN A 903 0.15 136.60 94.82
C GLN A 903 1.47 137.01 95.49
N ILE A 904 2.58 136.30 95.23
CA ILE A 904 3.91 136.66 95.73
C ILE A 904 4.39 138.00 95.14
N ASP A 905 4.13 138.25 93.86
CA ASP A 905 4.51 139.50 93.20
C ASP A 905 3.63 140.70 93.66
N GLU A 906 2.38 140.46 94.08
CA GLU A 906 1.51 141.46 94.71
C GLU A 906 1.92 141.83 96.15
N ILE A 907 2.52 140.89 96.90
CA ILE A 907 3.04 141.14 98.27
C ILE A 907 4.36 141.95 98.25
N LYS A 908 5.05 142.01 97.10
CA LYS A 908 6.34 142.73 96.94
C LYS A 908 6.21 144.20 96.55
N LYS A 909 5.00 144.73 96.35
CA LYS A 909 4.71 146.16 96.15
C LYS A 909 4.12 146.77 97.41
#